data_AF-A0A8D9C2J5-F1
#
_entry.id   AF-A0A8D9C2J5-F1
#
_cell.length_a   1.000
_cell.length_b   1.000
_cell.length_c   1.000
_cell.angle_alpha   90.00
_cell.angle_beta   90.00
_cell.angle_gamma   90.00
#
_symmetry.space_group_name_H-M   'P 1'
#
loop_
_entity.id
_entity.type
_entity.pdbx_description
1 polymer ?
#
loop_
_entity_poly.entity_id
_entity_poly.type
_entity_poly.pdbx_seq_one_letter_code
_entity_poly.pdbx_strand_id
1 'polypeptide(L)'
;SSPDPTTTSAAAAGTASSSDLADSALSSCPSSPSLSLSLHSPSQQVNNKYVNECIYNAYHKLDVESALTQFLYFVYNDNVPVDYQHPQTGLTGLMVGALHGMTDIVEKLLCIGANATLRAGDGRTALDFARLNNHVDAMELIGAYLLEYPQSSSCLLPSSSSFSCTEPPPSSPSQSQSSPSSNPPPTTTTPTTLCSPFSPEPASSCAPETQLLLESYLGSVDEEASVDSQLILSLIKHICTHAQADLSAAILVFLPGYEDIVGLQELLFSDPSCYSQLYILTLHSQMQTSKQKLVFSTPPEGLRKIILSTNIAETSITINDVVYVIDCGKHKEKTYNSISGVTSLQSVWISKACARQRSGRAGRVQSGVCYHMFSRGRYASLPEFQVAEILRTPLTELCLHAKSLAKLLTPPNTTIGDFLSKAIEPPTCIVTRNAVQMLKTIDALDPWEDLTELGRHLLDLPISPRYGKMLIYACVLKCLDPILTIVASLAYRDPFVIPMRASDKCAARNERKLLAGNSASDHMALLRAFQAWQEARARKQQHQFCSSRFISAGTMEMIVATRCQLLSQLRASGYVKPRGASDMKDLNTNSEYWPVIKGCLVAGLYPNLVRVDRTHCVLRSQKEPKVLLHPSSILREARFEPDQKVSVAHTKAIQSLSSDWLVYEEMSRTGNLVHVKTCTAVTSLSVTLFAGPMRLGPECLIPPDSLTGAHTEDSDSEEDEYAVEHSSQLKLDDWILLRGEDNAIVLTLSMRTKWNHLLLKKLRSPHKQLSMQDEMFIVNLVQALIHEDMHYDLRQPSGIGQRPKSTSVDHTYLGDNIGSKSPSPTLSCAGAELMSSSQGQQGQGVKYFIVKLVHTKNLDVSYVNRVWAFSSHTMPKLVQATREGKTVYLLFFNPSNCSIHGYARLVSTQPDPNCKVKASHFVGQNLTPPLPIEWIKRGTLSLSSVKNAINTNNQDLYKIVYNDGQELQTMIGDQIKKLWDKPGGAGNTGNGGASTYYHGGGGGGYYRNSGSPGGWLMIRRRIYISDLRNCVVREVVFYMPATRLFKKHIFFM
;
A
#
# COMPACT_ATOMS: atom_id res chain seq x y z
N SER A 1 -24.89 -60.65 -5.80
CA SER A 1 -25.93 -61.38 -6.54
C SER A 1 -26.49 -60.44 -7.59
N SER A 2 -26.63 -60.93 -8.82
CA SER A 2 -27.57 -60.41 -9.82
C SER A 2 -29.03 -60.71 -9.37
N PRO A 3 -30.10 -60.18 -10.01
CA PRO A 3 -30.12 -59.62 -11.36
C PRO A 3 -30.97 -58.34 -11.61
N ASP A 4 -30.81 -57.84 -12.84
CA ASP A 4 -31.81 -57.18 -13.72
C ASP A 4 -33.14 -58.00 -13.83
N PRO A 5 -34.30 -57.50 -14.35
CA PRO A 5 -34.34 -56.96 -15.72
C PRO A 5 -35.48 -55.99 -16.18
N THR A 6 -35.13 -55.18 -17.19
CA THR A 6 -35.85 -54.80 -18.44
C THR A 6 -37.38 -54.61 -18.52
N THR A 7 -37.80 -53.63 -19.35
CA THR A 7 -38.94 -53.83 -20.28
C THR A 7 -38.81 -53.00 -21.58
N THR A 8 -38.70 -53.69 -22.70
CA THR A 8 -39.18 -53.46 -24.10
C THR A 8 -40.08 -52.23 -24.41
N SER A 9 -40.16 -51.66 -25.63
CA SER A 9 -39.50 -51.87 -26.96
C SER A 9 -40.02 -50.88 -28.04
N ALA A 10 -39.45 -50.97 -29.27
CA ALA A 10 -40.13 -50.81 -30.59
C ALA A 10 -40.43 -49.42 -31.24
N ALA A 11 -39.54 -49.03 -32.17
CA ALA A 11 -39.76 -49.00 -33.64
C ALA A 11 -40.43 -47.83 -34.42
N ALA A 12 -39.80 -47.56 -35.59
CA ALA A 12 -40.37 -47.30 -36.94
C ALA A 12 -40.63 -45.86 -37.51
N ALA A 13 -39.75 -45.50 -38.48
CA ALA A 13 -40.05 -45.04 -39.87
C ALA A 13 -40.54 -43.60 -40.20
N GLY A 14 -40.28 -43.18 -41.45
CA GLY A 14 -40.82 -41.97 -42.13
C GLY A 14 -39.91 -40.72 -42.06
N THR A 15 -38.86 -40.48 -42.87
CA THR A 15 -38.72 -40.38 -44.34
C THR A 15 -39.70 -39.45 -45.07
N ALA A 16 -39.26 -38.22 -45.36
CA ALA A 16 -39.65 -37.45 -46.56
C ALA A 16 -38.56 -36.42 -46.89
N SER A 17 -38.33 -36.15 -48.17
CA SER A 17 -37.37 -35.17 -48.71
C SER A 17 -38.06 -34.31 -49.79
N SER A 18 -37.44 -33.20 -50.23
CA SER A 18 -37.07 -32.97 -51.65
C SER A 18 -36.82 -31.49 -52.01
N SER A 19 -35.97 -31.30 -53.04
CA SER A 19 -35.85 -30.16 -53.98
C SER A 19 -35.65 -28.74 -53.43
N ASP A 20 -34.55 -28.01 -53.72
CA ASP A 20 -33.80 -27.76 -54.98
C ASP A 20 -34.39 -26.66 -55.86
N LEU A 21 -33.55 -25.67 -56.24
CA LEU A 21 -33.33 -25.25 -57.63
C LEU A 21 -32.08 -24.35 -57.75
N ALA A 22 -31.45 -24.37 -58.92
CA ALA A 22 -30.23 -23.63 -59.30
C ALA A 22 -30.61 -22.34 -60.10
N ASP A 23 -29.75 -21.57 -60.80
CA ASP A 23 -28.43 -21.87 -61.38
C ASP A 23 -27.66 -20.62 -61.86
N SER A 24 -26.37 -20.81 -62.19
CA SER A 24 -25.51 -20.03 -63.13
C SER A 24 -25.01 -18.61 -62.79
N ALA A 25 -23.91 -18.06 -63.38
CA ALA A 25 -22.61 -18.61 -63.84
C ALA A 25 -21.64 -17.48 -64.30
N LEU A 26 -20.31 -17.74 -64.34
CA LEU A 26 -19.23 -17.03 -65.09
C LEU A 26 -18.88 -15.56 -64.64
N SER A 27 -17.61 -15.08 -64.64
CA SER A 27 -16.29 -15.65 -64.99
C SER A 27 -15.08 -14.78 -64.53
N SER A 28 -13.87 -15.36 -64.56
CA SER A 28 -12.51 -14.74 -64.66
C SER A 28 -11.84 -14.06 -63.45
N CYS A 29 -10.54 -14.40 -63.28
CA CYS A 29 -9.52 -13.83 -62.38
C CYS A 29 -8.44 -13.10 -63.26
N PRO A 30 -7.24 -12.63 -62.78
CA PRO A 30 -6.67 -12.63 -61.41
C PRO A 30 -5.88 -11.35 -60.98
N SER A 31 -5.57 -11.20 -59.68
CA SER A 31 -4.29 -10.59 -59.22
C SER A 31 -3.99 -10.83 -57.72
N SER A 32 -2.80 -11.38 -57.44
CA SER A 32 -2.04 -11.51 -56.18
C SER A 32 -2.50 -10.77 -54.88
N PRO A 33 -2.60 -11.48 -53.74
CA PRO A 33 -2.64 -10.86 -52.40
C PRO A 33 -1.25 -10.68 -51.78
N SER A 34 -0.98 -9.52 -51.17
CA SER A 34 0.19 -9.29 -50.32
C SER A 34 -0.13 -9.65 -48.86
N LEU A 35 0.45 -10.74 -48.34
CA LEU A 35 0.20 -11.22 -46.98
C LEU A 35 1.03 -10.48 -45.92
N SER A 36 0.37 -9.67 -45.09
CA SER A 36 0.91 -9.15 -43.82
C SER A 36 0.22 -9.82 -42.63
N LEU A 37 0.68 -11.03 -42.28
CA LEU A 37 0.10 -11.82 -41.18
C LEU A 37 0.61 -11.35 -39.81
N SER A 38 -0.16 -10.50 -39.13
CA SER A 38 0.10 -10.10 -37.73
C SER A 38 -0.40 -11.16 -36.75
N LEU A 39 0.48 -12.07 -36.33
CA LEU A 39 0.18 -13.05 -35.28
C LEU A 39 -0.30 -12.37 -33.99
N HIS A 40 -1.49 -12.76 -33.54
CA HIS A 40 -2.09 -12.39 -32.25
C HIS A 40 -2.58 -13.70 -31.60
N SER A 41 -2.62 -13.76 -30.26
CA SER A 41 -3.15 -14.94 -29.57
C SER A 41 -4.64 -15.13 -29.88
N PRO A 42 -5.19 -16.36 -29.82
CA PRO A 42 -6.61 -16.60 -30.15
C PRO A 42 -7.58 -15.78 -29.30
N SER A 43 -7.25 -15.53 -28.02
CA SER A 43 -8.01 -14.66 -27.13
C SER A 43 -7.94 -13.19 -27.52
N GLN A 44 -6.78 -12.67 -27.92
CA GLN A 44 -6.67 -11.31 -28.46
C GLN A 44 -7.33 -11.17 -29.83
N GLN A 45 -7.30 -12.19 -30.70
CA GLN A 45 -8.03 -12.16 -31.97
C GLN A 45 -9.55 -12.11 -31.75
N VAL A 46 -10.06 -12.86 -30.76
CA VAL A 46 -11.48 -12.82 -30.37
C VAL A 46 -11.86 -11.48 -29.76
N ASN A 47 -11.08 -10.92 -28.82
CA ASN A 47 -11.36 -9.58 -28.28
C ASN A 47 -11.26 -8.49 -29.35
N ASN A 48 -10.21 -8.50 -30.19
CA ASN A 48 -10.08 -7.56 -31.31
C ASN A 48 -11.27 -7.66 -32.28
N LYS A 49 -11.81 -8.87 -32.53
CA LYS A 49 -13.04 -9.01 -33.33
C LYS A 49 -14.22 -8.27 -32.69
N TYR A 50 -14.50 -8.50 -31.40
CA TYR A 50 -15.64 -7.84 -30.74
C TYR A 50 -15.44 -6.32 -30.57
N VAL A 51 -14.21 -5.86 -30.33
CA VAL A 51 -13.88 -4.42 -30.30
C VAL A 51 -14.09 -3.78 -31.67
N ASN A 52 -13.66 -4.46 -32.75
CA ASN A 52 -13.93 -4.00 -34.11
C ASN A 52 -15.42 -3.94 -34.41
N GLU A 53 -16.16 -4.99 -34.04
CA GLU A 53 -17.61 -5.08 -34.20
C GLU A 53 -18.35 -3.97 -33.44
N CYS A 54 -17.89 -3.60 -32.24
CA CYS A 54 -18.43 -2.45 -31.49
C CYS A 54 -18.22 -1.12 -32.22
N ILE A 55 -17.00 -0.82 -32.67
CA ILE A 55 -16.71 0.45 -33.37
C ILE A 55 -17.42 0.48 -34.74
N TYR A 56 -17.49 -0.65 -35.45
CA TYR A 56 -18.14 -0.79 -36.74
C TYR A 56 -19.67 -0.62 -36.63
N ASN A 57 -20.33 -1.30 -35.70
CA ASN A 57 -21.77 -1.21 -35.50
C ASN A 57 -22.17 0.22 -35.07
N ALA A 58 -21.43 0.81 -34.12
CA ALA A 58 -21.61 2.20 -33.71
C ALA A 58 -21.44 3.18 -34.89
N TYR A 59 -20.44 2.97 -35.76
CA TYR A 59 -20.25 3.81 -36.96
C TYR A 59 -21.39 3.66 -37.98
N HIS A 60 -21.90 2.45 -38.18
CA HIS A 60 -22.99 2.14 -39.12
C HIS A 60 -24.41 2.33 -38.53
N LYS A 61 -24.54 3.01 -37.38
CA LYS A 61 -25.83 3.32 -36.70
C LYS A 61 -26.61 2.09 -36.25
N LEU A 62 -25.93 0.98 -36.00
CA LEU A 62 -26.48 -0.23 -35.38
C LEU A 62 -26.22 -0.17 -33.87
N ASP A 63 -27.27 0.16 -33.10
CA ASP A 63 -27.29 0.16 -31.63
C ASP A 63 -26.08 0.89 -30.99
N VAL A 64 -25.91 2.16 -31.37
CA VAL A 64 -24.71 2.96 -31.08
C VAL A 64 -24.42 3.10 -29.57
N GLU A 65 -25.46 3.23 -28.74
CA GLU A 65 -25.32 3.37 -27.29
C GLU A 65 -24.81 2.08 -26.64
N SER A 66 -25.40 0.93 -26.98
CA SER A 66 -24.95 -0.37 -26.48
C SER A 66 -23.55 -0.71 -27.01
N ALA A 67 -23.27 -0.43 -28.29
CA ALA A 67 -21.98 -0.70 -28.91
C ALA A 67 -20.83 0.14 -28.32
N LEU A 68 -21.03 1.44 -28.08
CA LEU A 68 -20.02 2.28 -27.41
C LEU A 68 -19.92 2.02 -25.90
N THR A 69 -21.02 1.63 -25.24
CA THR A 69 -20.99 1.18 -23.84
C THR A 69 -20.22 -0.14 -23.69
N GLN A 70 -20.38 -1.07 -24.64
CA GLN A 70 -19.61 -2.31 -24.69
C GLN A 70 -18.12 -2.07 -25.03
N PHE A 71 -17.82 -1.08 -25.90
CA PHE A 71 -16.44 -0.61 -26.09
C PHE A 71 -15.84 -0.05 -24.79
N LEU A 72 -16.55 0.82 -24.07
CA LEU A 72 -16.13 1.30 -22.74
C LEU A 72 -15.93 0.16 -21.74
N TYR A 73 -16.78 -0.87 -21.75
CA TYR A 73 -16.60 -2.06 -20.92
C TYR A 73 -15.26 -2.76 -21.23
N PHE A 74 -14.94 -2.98 -22.50
CA PHE A 74 -13.68 -3.59 -22.91
C PHE A 74 -12.45 -2.74 -22.54
N VAL A 75 -12.55 -1.41 -22.65
CA VAL A 75 -11.48 -0.47 -22.21
C VAL A 75 -11.27 -0.54 -20.69
N TYR A 76 -12.35 -0.62 -19.90
CA TYR A 76 -12.25 -0.65 -18.44
C TYR A 76 -11.86 -2.00 -17.83
N ASN A 77 -12.18 -3.12 -18.49
CA ASN A 77 -12.06 -4.47 -17.89
C ASN A 77 -11.07 -5.39 -18.61
N ASP A 78 -11.01 -5.33 -19.94
CA ASP A 78 -10.28 -6.27 -20.79
C ASP A 78 -9.00 -5.68 -21.41
N ASN A 79 -8.53 -4.56 -20.83
CA ASN A 79 -7.24 -3.91 -21.13
C ASN A 79 -7.09 -3.46 -22.60
N VAL A 80 -8.21 -3.09 -23.25
CA VAL A 80 -8.23 -2.51 -24.59
C VAL A 80 -7.82 -1.03 -24.51
N PRO A 81 -6.90 -0.55 -25.37
CA PRO A 81 -6.52 0.87 -25.40
C PRO A 81 -7.73 1.77 -25.68
N VAL A 82 -7.87 2.88 -24.95
CA VAL A 82 -8.91 3.89 -25.22
C VAL A 82 -8.81 4.48 -26.64
N ASP A 83 -7.58 4.55 -27.15
CA ASP A 83 -7.21 5.01 -28.49
C ASP A 83 -7.18 3.90 -29.55
N TYR A 84 -7.83 2.75 -29.30
CA TYR A 84 -7.93 1.66 -30.28
C TYR A 84 -8.54 2.17 -31.59
N GLN A 85 -7.78 2.10 -32.69
CA GLN A 85 -8.23 2.47 -34.03
C GLN A 85 -8.73 1.22 -34.78
N HIS A 86 -9.96 1.27 -35.29
CA HIS A 86 -10.52 0.18 -36.11
C HIS A 86 -9.66 -0.06 -37.39
N PRO A 87 -9.12 -1.27 -37.64
CA PRO A 87 -8.08 -1.49 -38.64
C PRO A 87 -8.42 -1.10 -40.09
N GLN A 88 -9.69 -1.04 -40.46
CA GLN A 88 -10.13 -0.69 -41.83
C GLN A 88 -10.52 0.79 -42.00
N THR A 89 -10.86 1.49 -40.92
CA THR A 89 -11.43 2.85 -40.98
C THR A 89 -10.64 3.89 -40.17
N GLY A 90 -9.68 3.47 -39.34
CA GLY A 90 -8.91 4.32 -38.44
C GLY A 90 -9.72 4.95 -37.30
N LEU A 91 -11.02 4.63 -37.18
CA LEU A 91 -11.92 5.24 -36.20
C LEU A 91 -11.60 4.77 -34.77
N THR A 92 -11.51 5.71 -33.83
CA THR A 92 -11.53 5.43 -32.39
C THR A 92 -12.95 5.53 -31.83
N GLY A 93 -13.20 4.97 -30.65
CA GLY A 93 -14.46 5.18 -29.92
C GLY A 93 -14.78 6.66 -29.69
N LEU A 94 -13.76 7.52 -29.52
CA LEU A 94 -13.92 8.97 -29.35
C LEU A 94 -14.45 9.63 -30.64
N MET A 95 -13.93 9.23 -31.80
CA MET A 95 -14.42 9.71 -33.10
C MET A 95 -15.88 9.30 -33.35
N VAL A 96 -16.24 8.07 -33.01
CA VAL A 96 -17.61 7.55 -33.23
C VAL A 96 -18.62 8.13 -32.23
N GLY A 97 -18.22 8.40 -30.98
CA GLY A 97 -19.03 9.16 -30.03
C GLY A 97 -19.25 10.61 -30.48
N ALA A 98 -18.19 11.26 -30.98
CA ALA A 98 -18.23 12.63 -31.51
C ALA A 98 -19.07 12.75 -32.80
N LEU A 99 -19.02 11.73 -33.67
CA LEU A 99 -19.85 11.58 -34.89
C LEU A 99 -21.36 11.51 -34.59
N HIS A 100 -21.74 11.03 -33.40
CA HIS A 100 -23.14 10.86 -32.98
C HIS A 100 -23.60 11.85 -31.92
N GLY A 101 -22.74 12.76 -31.47
CA GLY A 101 -23.09 13.75 -30.45
C GLY A 101 -23.32 13.16 -29.05
N MET A 102 -22.73 11.99 -28.77
CA MET A 102 -22.87 11.31 -27.47
C MET A 102 -21.91 11.93 -26.45
N THR A 103 -22.23 13.17 -26.03
CA THR A 103 -21.37 14.03 -25.22
C THR A 103 -20.90 13.36 -23.91
N ASP A 104 -21.72 12.49 -23.32
CA ASP A 104 -21.37 11.75 -22.09
C ASP A 104 -20.32 10.65 -22.33
N ILE A 105 -20.36 9.96 -23.48
CA ILE A 105 -19.34 8.98 -23.88
C ILE A 105 -18.07 9.69 -24.35
N VAL A 106 -18.20 10.83 -25.03
CA VAL A 106 -17.05 11.70 -25.36
C VAL A 106 -16.37 12.19 -24.07
N GLU A 107 -17.13 12.67 -23.08
CA GLU A 107 -16.61 13.05 -21.75
C GLU A 107 -15.89 11.88 -21.06
N LYS A 108 -16.55 10.70 -20.98
CA LYS A 108 -15.94 9.49 -20.37
C LYS A 108 -14.62 9.14 -21.05
N LEU A 109 -14.55 9.15 -22.38
CA LEU A 109 -13.35 8.81 -23.15
C LEU A 109 -12.23 9.83 -22.95
N LEU A 110 -12.51 11.13 -23.02
CA LEU A 110 -11.52 12.17 -22.71
C LEU A 110 -11.02 12.09 -21.25
N CYS A 111 -11.91 11.77 -20.30
CA CYS A 111 -11.57 11.53 -18.88
C CYS A 111 -10.70 10.28 -18.64
N ILE A 112 -10.75 9.28 -19.53
CA ILE A 112 -9.84 8.12 -19.54
C ILE A 112 -8.48 8.49 -20.15
N GLY A 113 -8.42 9.53 -20.99
CA GLY A 113 -7.21 10.00 -21.66
C GLY A 113 -7.21 9.81 -23.18
N ALA A 114 -8.38 9.71 -23.83
CA ALA A 114 -8.47 9.53 -25.27
C ALA A 114 -7.87 10.69 -26.07
N ASN A 115 -7.01 10.36 -27.04
CA ASN A 115 -6.28 11.33 -27.84
C ASN A 115 -7.15 11.92 -28.96
N ALA A 116 -7.74 13.08 -28.68
CA ALA A 116 -8.54 13.86 -29.62
C ALA A 116 -7.81 14.32 -30.90
N THR A 117 -6.47 14.23 -30.98
CA THR A 117 -5.69 14.61 -32.17
C THR A 117 -5.45 13.47 -33.16
N LEU A 118 -5.84 12.23 -32.82
CA LEU A 118 -5.79 11.10 -33.77
C LEU A 118 -6.67 11.36 -34.99
N ARG A 119 -6.34 10.69 -36.10
CA ARG A 119 -7.06 10.81 -37.38
C ARG A 119 -7.59 9.46 -37.84
N ALA A 120 -8.83 9.45 -38.32
CA ALA A 120 -9.41 8.32 -39.04
C ALA A 120 -8.78 8.15 -40.43
N GLY A 121 -9.15 7.08 -41.16
CA GLY A 121 -8.64 6.79 -42.50
C GLY A 121 -9.05 7.81 -43.57
N ASP A 122 -10.04 8.66 -43.31
CA ASP A 122 -10.40 9.83 -44.13
C ASP A 122 -9.65 11.12 -43.72
N GLY A 123 -8.72 11.01 -42.76
CA GLY A 123 -7.89 12.10 -42.25
C GLY A 123 -8.55 12.97 -41.16
N ARG A 124 -9.80 12.71 -40.77
CA ARG A 124 -10.56 13.56 -39.82
C ARG A 124 -10.25 13.23 -38.35
N THR A 125 -10.26 14.26 -37.49
CA THR A 125 -10.19 14.13 -36.03
C THR A 125 -11.57 13.99 -35.40
N ALA A 126 -11.65 13.63 -34.11
CA ALA A 126 -12.92 13.60 -33.37
C ALA A 126 -13.64 14.97 -33.37
N LEU A 127 -12.88 16.08 -33.27
CA LEU A 127 -13.43 17.43 -33.35
C LEU A 127 -14.02 17.74 -34.74
N ASP A 128 -13.45 17.19 -35.81
CA ASP A 128 -13.96 17.36 -37.17
C ASP A 128 -15.26 16.57 -37.38
N PHE A 129 -15.38 15.37 -36.80
CA PHE A 129 -16.62 14.60 -36.80
C PHE A 129 -17.76 15.31 -36.06
N ALA A 130 -17.49 15.86 -34.87
CA ALA A 130 -18.47 16.68 -34.14
C ALA A 130 -18.89 17.92 -34.95
N ARG A 131 -17.93 18.61 -35.58
CA ARG A 131 -18.19 19.81 -36.40
C ARG A 131 -19.01 19.51 -37.65
N LEU A 132 -18.73 18.41 -38.36
CA LEU A 132 -19.44 18.03 -39.58
C LEU A 132 -20.90 17.63 -39.34
N ASN A 133 -21.22 17.15 -38.13
CA ASN A 133 -22.57 16.73 -37.73
C ASN A 133 -23.26 17.75 -36.81
N ASN A 134 -22.66 18.93 -36.62
CA ASN A 134 -23.19 20.06 -35.84
C ASN A 134 -23.49 19.73 -34.36
N HIS A 135 -22.68 18.86 -33.75
CA HIS A 135 -22.81 18.45 -32.34
C HIS A 135 -22.07 19.44 -31.42
N VAL A 136 -22.70 20.60 -31.19
CA VAL A 136 -22.10 21.75 -30.47
C VAL A 136 -21.49 21.35 -29.12
N ASP A 137 -22.23 20.64 -28.27
CA ASP A 137 -21.75 20.26 -26.93
C ASP A 137 -20.48 19.40 -26.99
N ALA A 138 -20.41 18.45 -27.94
CA ALA A 138 -19.22 17.63 -28.17
C ALA A 138 -18.07 18.45 -28.80
N MET A 139 -18.37 19.46 -29.63
CA MET A 139 -17.35 20.38 -30.15
C MET A 139 -16.74 21.24 -29.04
N GLU A 140 -17.55 21.81 -28.14
CA GLU A 140 -17.07 22.61 -27.02
C GLU A 140 -16.26 21.75 -26.04
N LEU A 141 -16.74 20.54 -25.71
CA LEU A 141 -16.08 19.64 -24.78
C LEU A 141 -14.74 19.09 -25.30
N ILE A 142 -14.66 18.69 -26.59
CA ILE A 142 -13.39 18.31 -27.22
C ILE A 142 -12.47 19.54 -27.40
N GLY A 143 -13.04 20.69 -27.75
CA GLY A 143 -12.29 21.95 -27.93
C GLY A 143 -11.65 22.46 -26.64
N ALA A 144 -12.37 22.44 -25.52
CA ALA A 144 -11.86 22.78 -24.21
C ALA A 144 -10.72 21.85 -23.79
N TYR A 145 -10.89 20.54 -23.95
CA TYR A 145 -9.85 19.54 -23.66
C TYR A 145 -8.56 19.76 -24.45
N LEU A 146 -8.66 20.11 -25.73
CA LEU A 146 -7.50 20.42 -26.59
C LEU A 146 -6.81 21.75 -26.22
N LEU A 147 -7.52 22.69 -25.60
CA LEU A 147 -6.94 23.95 -25.08
C LEU A 147 -6.29 23.76 -23.70
N GLU A 148 -6.85 22.89 -22.85
CA GLU A 148 -6.33 22.57 -21.52
C GLU A 148 -5.13 21.61 -21.55
N TYR A 149 -5.10 20.69 -22.53
CA TYR A 149 -4.05 19.69 -22.71
C TYR A 149 -3.40 19.73 -24.12
N PRO A 150 -2.62 20.77 -24.46
CA PRO A 150 -1.89 20.86 -25.73
C PRO A 150 -0.80 19.78 -25.81
N GLN A 151 -1.11 18.68 -26.50
CA GLN A 151 -0.24 17.51 -26.64
C GLN A 151 1.09 17.85 -27.34
N SER A 152 2.19 17.35 -26.78
CA SER A 152 3.54 17.65 -27.26
C SER A 152 3.84 17.00 -28.61
N SER A 153 3.73 17.81 -29.66
CA SER A 153 3.98 17.38 -31.04
C SER A 153 5.44 16.99 -31.26
N SER A 154 5.69 15.70 -31.51
CA SER A 154 6.98 15.19 -31.96
C SER A 154 7.19 15.51 -33.44
N CYS A 155 8.23 16.30 -33.75
CA CYS A 155 8.49 16.77 -35.11
C CYS A 155 8.96 15.64 -36.03
N LEU A 156 8.08 15.15 -36.90
CA LEU A 156 8.46 14.40 -38.10
C LEU A 156 9.01 15.36 -39.17
N LEU A 157 10.09 14.95 -39.83
CA LEU A 157 10.73 15.70 -40.92
C LEU A 157 9.91 15.62 -42.21
N PRO A 158 9.55 16.74 -42.86
CA PRO A 158 9.03 16.73 -44.23
C PRO A 158 10.15 16.52 -45.25
N SER A 159 9.94 15.66 -46.24
CA SER A 159 10.86 15.47 -47.36
C SER A 159 10.65 16.50 -48.48
N SER A 160 11.78 16.94 -49.03
CA SER A 160 11.99 17.80 -50.20
C SER A 160 10.89 17.91 -51.28
N SER A 161 10.65 19.13 -51.78
CA SER A 161 11.01 19.46 -53.19
C SER A 161 10.90 20.94 -53.61
N SER A 162 12.07 21.52 -53.95
CA SER A 162 12.34 22.31 -55.17
C SER A 162 12.20 23.86 -55.24
N PHE A 163 13.24 24.43 -55.89
CA PHE A 163 13.39 25.68 -56.66
C PHE A 163 13.81 27.07 -56.08
N SER A 164 15.04 27.43 -56.51
CA SER A 164 15.55 28.73 -57.00
C SER A 164 15.94 29.91 -56.08
N CYS A 165 17.22 29.90 -55.69
CA CYS A 165 18.27 30.87 -56.07
C CYS A 165 18.11 32.40 -55.85
N THR A 166 19.03 32.98 -55.05
CA THR A 166 19.95 34.05 -55.53
C THR A 166 21.19 34.18 -54.63
N GLU A 167 22.22 34.90 -55.09
CA GLU A 167 23.62 35.01 -54.60
C GLU A 167 24.04 36.51 -54.43
N PRO A 168 25.25 36.90 -53.94
CA PRO A 168 26.19 36.25 -53.01
C PRO A 168 26.67 37.22 -51.85
N PRO A 169 27.96 37.53 -51.50
CA PRO A 169 28.40 37.65 -50.08
C PRO A 169 29.05 39.02 -49.71
N PRO A 170 29.80 39.20 -48.57
CA PRO A 170 31.24 38.81 -48.54
C PRO A 170 31.92 38.50 -47.16
N SER A 171 33.13 37.93 -47.25
CA SER A 171 34.35 38.14 -46.42
C SER A 171 34.50 37.70 -44.94
N SER A 172 35.66 37.09 -44.65
CA SER A 172 36.37 36.96 -43.36
C SER A 172 37.79 37.59 -43.46
N PRO A 173 38.56 37.74 -42.35
CA PRO A 173 39.70 36.85 -42.04
C PRO A 173 39.93 36.71 -40.49
N SER A 174 41.09 36.46 -39.82
CA SER A 174 42.51 36.23 -40.16
C SER A 174 43.32 35.43 -39.09
N GLN A 175 43.97 34.35 -39.51
CA GLN A 175 45.37 33.87 -39.23
C GLN A 175 46.18 34.21 -37.94
N SER A 176 46.82 33.18 -37.34
CA SER A 176 48.29 33.03 -37.08
C SER A 176 48.61 31.71 -36.32
N GLN A 177 49.35 30.72 -36.87
CA GLN A 177 50.82 30.44 -36.76
C GLN A 177 51.39 30.04 -35.37
N SER A 178 52.42 29.16 -35.15
CA SER A 178 52.85 27.87 -35.81
C SER A 178 54.15 27.24 -35.19
N SER A 179 54.10 25.99 -34.67
CA SER A 179 55.21 24.95 -34.61
C SER A 179 56.59 25.24 -33.91
N PRO A 180 57.58 24.30 -33.82
CA PRO A 180 57.57 22.82 -33.57
C PRO A 180 58.66 22.25 -32.60
N SER A 181 58.50 20.98 -32.16
CA SER A 181 59.55 20.05 -31.60
C SER A 181 58.96 18.62 -31.37
N SER A 182 59.66 17.52 -31.04
CA SER A 182 61.00 16.96 -31.42
C SER A 182 61.13 15.47 -30.96
N ASN A 183 62.00 14.65 -31.58
CA ASN A 183 62.21 13.18 -31.34
C ASN A 183 63.70 12.87 -30.91
N PRO A 184 64.21 11.63 -30.65
CA PRO A 184 63.64 10.27 -30.82
C PRO A 184 63.92 9.30 -29.59
N PRO A 185 64.26 7.96 -29.63
CA PRO A 185 63.70 6.95 -28.70
C PRO A 185 64.76 6.17 -27.84
N PRO A 186 64.39 5.08 -27.11
CA PRO A 186 64.51 3.72 -27.67
C PRO A 186 63.41 2.71 -27.22
N THR A 187 63.56 1.42 -27.57
CA THR A 187 62.56 0.35 -27.53
C THR A 187 62.77 -0.75 -26.46
N THR A 188 61.69 -1.28 -25.85
CA THR A 188 61.60 -2.70 -25.43
C THR A 188 60.16 -3.24 -25.25
N THR A 189 59.85 -4.29 -26.01
CA THR A 189 58.96 -5.46 -25.77
C THR A 189 57.87 -5.49 -24.67
N THR A 190 56.60 -5.56 -25.15
CA THR A 190 55.50 -6.52 -24.77
C THR A 190 54.97 -6.58 -23.30
N PRO A 191 53.80 -7.22 -23.05
CA PRO A 191 52.50 -6.87 -23.65
C PRO A 191 51.35 -6.77 -22.61
N THR A 192 50.46 -5.77 -22.72
CA THR A 192 49.20 -5.74 -21.95
C THR A 192 48.04 -5.14 -22.75
N THR A 193 47.08 -5.96 -23.14
CA THR A 193 45.88 -5.52 -23.88
C THR A 193 44.85 -4.94 -22.91
N LEU A 194 44.71 -3.62 -22.88
CA LEU A 194 43.64 -2.94 -22.14
C LEU A 194 42.33 -2.99 -22.93
N CYS A 195 41.30 -3.61 -22.35
CA CYS A 195 39.94 -3.55 -22.92
C CYS A 195 39.39 -2.12 -22.84
N SER A 196 39.07 -1.54 -23.99
CA SER A 196 38.26 -0.33 -24.11
C SER A 196 36.81 -0.58 -23.65
N PRO A 197 36.07 0.46 -23.19
CA PRO A 197 34.68 0.31 -22.81
C PRO A 197 33.82 -0.09 -24.02
N PHE A 198 33.04 -1.16 -23.88
CA PHE A 198 32.11 -1.61 -24.91
C PHE A 198 31.03 -0.55 -25.17
N SER A 199 31.09 0.07 -26.35
CA SER A 199 29.90 0.65 -26.98
C SER A 199 29.01 -0.49 -27.49
N PRO A 200 27.68 -0.30 -27.57
CA PRO A 200 26.80 -1.32 -28.16
C PRO A 200 27.10 -1.42 -29.66
N GLU A 201 27.57 -2.59 -30.11
CA GLU A 201 27.71 -2.86 -31.55
C GLU A 201 26.33 -2.87 -32.24
N PRO A 202 26.25 -2.45 -33.51
CA PRO A 202 25.04 -2.62 -34.32
C PRO A 202 24.70 -4.11 -34.42
N ALA A 203 23.41 -4.41 -34.62
CA ALA A 203 22.89 -5.77 -34.50
C ALA A 203 23.59 -6.77 -35.44
N SER A 204 24.45 -7.61 -34.86
CA SER A 204 24.94 -8.81 -35.53
C SER A 204 23.75 -9.69 -35.91
N SER A 205 23.64 -10.00 -37.20
CA SER A 205 22.55 -10.81 -37.75
C SER A 205 22.53 -12.17 -37.07
N CYS A 206 21.41 -12.51 -36.42
CA CYS A 206 21.21 -13.85 -35.90
C CYS A 206 21.27 -14.85 -37.07
N ALA A 207 21.88 -16.03 -36.87
CA ALA A 207 21.88 -17.05 -37.92
C ALA A 207 20.43 -17.43 -38.25
N PRO A 208 20.05 -17.60 -39.53
CA PRO A 208 18.66 -17.81 -39.92
C PRO A 208 18.05 -19.06 -39.30
N GLU A 209 18.86 -20.09 -39.03
CA GLU A 209 18.46 -21.28 -38.27
C GLU A 209 18.09 -20.95 -36.81
N THR A 210 18.88 -20.11 -36.13
CA THR A 210 18.58 -19.64 -34.77
C THR A 210 17.35 -18.73 -34.72
N GLN A 211 17.14 -17.93 -35.77
CA GLN A 211 15.94 -17.11 -35.96
C GLN A 211 14.68 -17.99 -36.07
N LEU A 212 14.72 -19.03 -36.91
CA LEU A 212 13.63 -20.01 -37.08
C LEU A 212 13.36 -20.82 -35.80
N LEU A 213 14.41 -21.24 -35.07
CA LEU A 213 14.27 -21.92 -33.78
C LEU A 213 13.60 -21.01 -32.72
N LEU A 214 13.95 -19.72 -32.70
CA LEU A 214 13.30 -18.75 -31.82
C LEU A 214 11.82 -18.53 -32.18
N GLU A 215 11.51 -18.38 -33.47
CA GLU A 215 10.13 -18.24 -33.96
C GLU A 215 9.28 -19.48 -33.66
N SER A 216 9.85 -20.69 -33.83
CA SER A 216 9.21 -21.95 -33.43
C SER A 216 8.98 -22.05 -31.92
N TYR A 217 9.94 -21.60 -31.09
CA TYR A 217 9.77 -21.57 -29.63
C TYR A 217 8.68 -20.59 -29.21
N LEU A 218 8.71 -19.36 -29.73
CA LEU A 218 7.70 -18.32 -29.45
C LEU A 218 6.29 -18.72 -29.94
N GLY A 219 6.17 -19.51 -31.00
CA GLY A 219 4.90 -20.09 -31.44
C GLY A 219 4.37 -21.24 -30.55
N SER A 220 5.22 -21.80 -29.68
CA SER A 220 4.90 -22.95 -28.82
C SER A 220 4.61 -22.59 -27.35
N VAL A 221 5.02 -21.40 -26.90
CA VAL A 221 4.91 -20.96 -25.50
C VAL A 221 4.06 -19.70 -25.40
N ASP A 222 3.08 -19.69 -24.49
CA ASP A 222 2.37 -18.47 -24.10
C ASP A 222 3.30 -17.59 -23.25
N GLU A 223 4.08 -16.76 -23.96
CA GLU A 223 4.99 -15.76 -23.41
C GLU A 223 4.26 -14.76 -22.49
N GLU A 224 2.94 -14.56 -22.57
CA GLU A 224 2.21 -13.61 -21.74
C GLU A 224 1.68 -14.26 -20.46
N ALA A 225 0.97 -15.40 -20.57
CA ALA A 225 0.30 -16.03 -19.44
C ALA A 225 1.26 -16.71 -18.44
N SER A 226 2.43 -17.18 -18.90
CA SER A 226 3.25 -18.15 -18.13
C SER A 226 4.71 -17.72 -17.95
N VAL A 227 5.48 -18.55 -17.24
CA VAL A 227 6.95 -18.53 -17.21
C VAL A 227 7.43 -19.95 -17.47
N ASP A 228 8.31 -20.12 -18.46
CA ASP A 228 8.84 -21.43 -18.83
C ASP A 228 9.86 -21.94 -17.79
N SER A 229 9.32 -22.62 -16.77
CA SER A 229 10.10 -23.28 -15.73
C SER A 229 10.94 -24.45 -16.25
N GLN A 230 10.62 -25.03 -17.40
CA GLN A 230 11.35 -26.15 -17.99
C GLN A 230 12.60 -25.68 -18.75
N LEU A 231 12.53 -24.53 -19.42
CA LEU A 231 13.69 -23.85 -19.98
C LEU A 231 14.59 -23.31 -18.87
N ILE A 232 14.04 -22.77 -17.78
CA ILE A 232 14.83 -22.37 -16.60
C ILE A 232 15.53 -23.58 -15.95
N LEU A 233 14.86 -24.72 -15.78
CA LEU A 233 15.47 -25.97 -15.30
C LEU A 233 16.61 -26.44 -16.24
N SER A 234 16.39 -26.38 -17.55
CA SER A 234 17.39 -26.74 -18.56
C SER A 234 18.61 -25.82 -18.52
N LEU A 235 18.41 -24.52 -18.33
CA LEU A 235 19.49 -23.53 -18.16
C LEU A 235 20.27 -23.74 -16.86
N ILE A 236 19.59 -24.07 -15.74
CA ILE A 236 20.25 -24.44 -14.48
C ILE A 236 21.17 -25.66 -14.70
N LYS A 237 20.69 -26.70 -15.39
CA LYS A 237 21.51 -27.87 -15.75
C LYS A 237 22.70 -27.50 -16.63
N HIS A 238 22.53 -26.61 -17.60
CA HIS A 238 23.62 -26.12 -18.45
C HIS A 238 24.71 -25.42 -17.62
N ILE A 239 24.33 -24.49 -16.73
CA ILE A 239 25.27 -23.79 -15.84
C ILE A 239 25.96 -24.76 -14.87
N CYS A 240 25.23 -25.75 -14.33
CA CYS A 240 25.78 -26.77 -13.43
C CYS A 240 26.75 -27.74 -14.11
N THR A 241 26.53 -28.08 -15.39
CA THR A 241 27.45 -28.95 -16.15
C THR A 241 28.68 -28.20 -16.66
N HIS A 242 28.51 -26.98 -17.20
CA HIS A 242 29.61 -26.26 -17.87
C HIS A 242 30.53 -25.52 -16.89
N ALA A 243 30.04 -25.17 -15.70
CA ALA A 243 30.83 -24.46 -14.67
C ALA A 243 31.15 -25.33 -13.44
N GLN A 244 31.41 -26.64 -13.62
CA GLN A 244 31.71 -27.56 -12.50
C GLN A 244 32.95 -27.18 -11.67
N ALA A 245 33.90 -26.44 -12.25
CA ALA A 245 35.16 -26.06 -11.59
C ALA A 245 34.99 -25.01 -10.46
N ASP A 246 33.92 -24.22 -10.45
CA ASP A 246 33.64 -23.24 -9.39
C ASP A 246 32.24 -23.44 -8.80
N LEU A 247 32.13 -24.33 -7.81
CA LEU A 247 30.89 -24.54 -7.06
C LEU A 247 30.55 -23.40 -6.09
N SER A 248 31.46 -22.44 -5.85
CA SER A 248 31.19 -21.26 -5.01
C SER A 248 30.31 -20.23 -5.73
N ALA A 249 30.37 -20.19 -7.07
CA ALA A 249 29.50 -19.38 -7.91
C ALA A 249 28.01 -19.79 -7.76
N ALA A 250 27.23 -18.97 -7.06
CA ALA A 250 25.81 -19.16 -6.83
C ALA A 250 24.94 -18.66 -8.00
N ILE A 251 23.78 -19.29 -8.17
CA ILE A 251 22.74 -18.91 -9.13
C ILE A 251 21.59 -18.18 -8.41
N LEU A 252 21.21 -16.99 -8.89
CA LEU A 252 20.03 -16.25 -8.45
C LEU A 252 18.98 -16.26 -9.57
N VAL A 253 17.82 -16.86 -9.30
CA VAL A 253 16.70 -16.93 -10.24
C VAL A 253 15.62 -15.93 -9.81
N PHE A 254 15.29 -14.97 -10.68
CA PHE A 254 14.14 -14.09 -10.50
C PHE A 254 12.89 -14.72 -11.12
N LEU A 255 11.83 -14.85 -10.32
CA LEU A 255 10.52 -15.44 -10.64
C LEU A 255 9.40 -14.48 -10.22
N PRO A 256 8.18 -14.57 -10.81
CA PRO A 256 7.13 -13.58 -10.57
C PRO A 256 6.58 -13.57 -9.14
N GLY A 257 6.46 -14.75 -8.50
CA GLY A 257 5.84 -14.89 -7.19
C GLY A 257 6.03 -16.27 -6.55
N TYR A 258 5.24 -16.52 -5.50
CA TYR A 258 5.37 -17.68 -4.64
C TYR A 258 5.08 -19.03 -5.33
N GLU A 259 3.99 -19.16 -6.08
CA GLU A 259 3.64 -20.43 -6.74
C GLU A 259 4.66 -20.79 -7.84
N ASP A 260 5.24 -19.76 -8.49
CA ASP A 260 6.31 -19.90 -9.48
C ASP A 260 7.60 -20.42 -8.81
N ILE A 261 7.94 -19.90 -7.62
CA ILE A 261 9.06 -20.36 -6.78
C ILE A 261 8.86 -21.81 -6.32
N VAL A 262 7.66 -22.18 -5.89
CA VAL A 262 7.35 -23.55 -5.43
C VAL A 262 7.36 -24.53 -6.60
N GLY A 263 6.77 -24.18 -7.74
CA GLY A 263 6.76 -25.04 -8.93
C GLY A 263 8.16 -25.36 -9.44
N LEU A 264 9.04 -24.36 -9.56
CA LEU A 264 10.44 -24.62 -9.95
C LEU A 264 11.22 -25.36 -8.86
N GLN A 265 10.94 -25.13 -7.58
CA GLN A 265 11.53 -25.90 -6.48
C GLN A 265 11.12 -27.38 -6.53
N GLU A 266 9.85 -27.69 -6.77
CA GLU A 266 9.34 -29.06 -6.89
C GLU A 266 9.90 -29.76 -8.14
N LEU A 267 10.03 -29.05 -9.26
CA LEU A 267 10.74 -29.55 -10.45
C LEU A 267 12.21 -29.89 -10.15
N LEU A 268 12.95 -28.97 -9.51
CA LEU A 268 14.35 -29.19 -9.13
C LEU A 268 14.55 -30.33 -8.12
N PHE A 269 13.60 -30.57 -7.22
CA PHE A 269 13.61 -31.72 -6.30
C PHE A 269 13.18 -33.04 -6.98
N SER A 270 12.34 -32.97 -8.02
CA SER A 270 11.89 -34.16 -8.77
C SER A 270 12.97 -34.77 -9.67
N ASP A 271 14.03 -34.01 -9.97
CA ASP A 271 15.09 -34.41 -10.89
C ASP A 271 16.33 -34.97 -10.16
N PRO A 272 16.59 -36.30 -10.21
CA PRO A 272 17.70 -36.91 -9.50
C PRO A 272 19.09 -36.49 -10.04
N SER A 273 19.16 -36.08 -11.31
CA SER A 273 20.41 -35.65 -11.95
C SER A 273 20.89 -34.28 -11.45
N CYS A 274 19.96 -33.47 -10.91
CA CYS A 274 20.24 -32.12 -10.44
C CYS A 274 20.26 -32.04 -8.90
N TYR A 275 19.28 -32.64 -8.22
CA TYR A 275 19.08 -32.45 -6.78
C TYR A 275 20.31 -32.77 -5.91
N SER A 276 21.06 -33.82 -6.24
CA SER A 276 22.20 -34.32 -5.44
C SER A 276 23.39 -33.36 -5.32
N GLN A 277 23.47 -32.32 -6.14
CA GLN A 277 24.59 -31.35 -6.17
C GLN A 277 24.16 -29.91 -5.81
N LEU A 278 22.93 -29.70 -5.33
CA LEU A 278 22.32 -28.37 -5.20
C LEU A 278 21.87 -28.01 -3.79
N TYR A 279 22.28 -26.83 -3.34
CA TYR A 279 21.77 -26.18 -2.14
C TYR A 279 20.68 -25.16 -2.52
N ILE A 280 19.44 -25.63 -2.63
CA ILE A 280 18.29 -24.86 -3.10
C ILE A 280 17.66 -24.05 -1.95
N LEU A 281 17.62 -22.74 -2.11
CA LEU A 281 17.00 -21.78 -1.20
C LEU A 281 15.88 -21.00 -1.89
N THR A 282 14.87 -20.59 -1.11
CA THR A 282 13.79 -19.71 -1.57
C THR A 282 13.87 -18.35 -0.87
N LEU A 283 13.45 -17.29 -1.56
CA LEU A 283 13.55 -15.91 -1.06
C LEU A 283 12.35 -15.06 -1.50
N HIS A 284 11.35 -15.00 -0.64
CA HIS A 284 10.09 -14.26 -0.80
C HIS A 284 9.82 -13.36 0.43
N SER A 285 9.18 -12.21 0.23
CA SER A 285 8.95 -11.19 1.28
C SER A 285 8.13 -11.69 2.47
N GLN A 286 7.18 -12.60 2.24
CA GLN A 286 6.31 -13.19 3.26
C GLN A 286 6.90 -14.40 4.00
N MET A 287 8.19 -14.72 3.80
CA MET A 287 8.89 -15.77 4.55
C MET A 287 9.24 -15.36 6.00
N GLN A 288 9.62 -16.35 6.81
CA GLN A 288 10.29 -16.12 8.09
C GLN A 288 11.70 -15.53 7.87
N THR A 289 12.05 -14.49 8.63
CA THR A 289 13.34 -13.80 8.54
C THR A 289 14.55 -14.70 8.81
N SER A 290 14.39 -15.76 9.61
CA SER A 290 15.42 -16.79 9.81
C SER A 290 15.74 -17.54 8.51
N LYS A 291 14.73 -17.91 7.72
CA LYS A 291 14.91 -18.58 6.42
C LYS A 291 15.46 -17.62 5.37
N GLN A 292 14.99 -16.37 5.35
CA GLN A 292 15.54 -15.33 4.46
C GLN A 292 17.05 -15.10 4.69
N LYS A 293 17.54 -15.23 5.93
CA LYS A 293 18.98 -15.08 6.22
C LYS A 293 19.87 -16.20 5.67
N LEU A 294 19.32 -17.37 5.30
CA LEU A 294 20.10 -18.49 4.76
C LEU A 294 20.72 -18.18 3.40
N VAL A 295 20.22 -17.18 2.66
CA VAL A 295 20.80 -16.80 1.36
C VAL A 295 22.19 -16.16 1.50
N PHE A 296 22.54 -15.65 2.69
CA PHE A 296 23.85 -15.08 2.99
C PHE A 296 24.87 -16.12 3.50
N SER A 297 24.45 -17.33 3.86
CA SER A 297 25.39 -18.41 4.20
C SER A 297 26.03 -19.00 2.94
N THR A 298 27.29 -19.41 3.09
CA THR A 298 28.00 -20.32 2.17
C THR A 298 27.22 -21.63 2.06
N PRO A 299 27.11 -22.26 0.87
CA PRO A 299 26.62 -23.62 0.77
C PRO A 299 27.56 -24.63 1.48
N PRO A 300 27.07 -25.85 1.81
CA PRO A 300 27.94 -26.96 2.18
C PRO A 300 28.94 -27.31 1.06
N GLU A 301 30.08 -27.88 1.43
CA GLU A 301 31.10 -28.32 0.47
C GLU A 301 30.52 -29.31 -0.56
N GLY A 302 30.93 -29.14 -1.82
CA GLY A 302 30.43 -29.95 -2.95
C GLY A 302 29.05 -29.57 -3.48
N LEU A 303 28.32 -28.61 -2.87
CA LEU A 303 27.00 -28.17 -3.34
C LEU A 303 27.03 -26.74 -3.90
N ARG A 304 26.45 -26.54 -5.09
CA ARG A 304 26.21 -25.18 -5.63
C ARG A 304 24.95 -24.57 -5.03
N LYS A 305 25.03 -23.31 -4.56
CA LYS A 305 23.86 -22.56 -4.06
C LYS A 305 22.97 -22.07 -5.21
N ILE A 306 21.67 -22.32 -5.11
CA ILE A 306 20.63 -21.73 -5.97
C ILE A 306 19.63 -20.98 -5.11
N ILE A 307 19.29 -19.74 -5.49
CA ILE A 307 18.35 -18.87 -4.76
C ILE A 307 17.18 -18.54 -5.70
N LEU A 308 16.01 -19.09 -5.41
CA LEU A 308 14.76 -18.82 -6.13
C LEU A 308 14.04 -17.62 -5.48
N SER A 309 13.97 -16.48 -6.17
CA SER A 309 13.55 -15.21 -5.57
C SER A 309 12.54 -14.41 -6.39
N THR A 310 11.87 -13.49 -5.71
CA THR A 310 11.11 -12.39 -6.32
C THR A 310 11.98 -11.14 -6.45
N ASN A 311 11.40 -10.02 -6.90
CA ASN A 311 12.06 -8.71 -6.93
C ASN A 311 12.64 -8.22 -5.57
N ILE A 312 12.38 -8.91 -4.45
CA ILE A 312 13.06 -8.65 -3.17
C ILE A 312 14.61 -8.71 -3.26
N ALA A 313 15.15 -9.53 -4.16
CA ALA A 313 16.60 -9.58 -4.42
C ALA A 313 17.11 -8.42 -5.31
N GLU A 314 16.23 -7.68 -5.98
CA GLU A 314 16.54 -6.68 -7.02
C GLU A 314 17.09 -5.38 -6.44
N THR A 315 16.68 -4.99 -5.22
CA THR A 315 17.10 -3.74 -4.56
C THR A 315 17.65 -4.00 -3.17
N SER A 316 16.82 -4.48 -2.24
CA SER A 316 17.05 -4.48 -0.79
C SER A 316 18.06 -5.49 -0.24
N ILE A 317 18.55 -6.44 -1.06
CA ILE A 317 19.40 -7.55 -0.61
C ILE A 317 20.71 -7.62 -1.41
N THR A 318 21.82 -7.76 -0.69
CA THR A 318 23.19 -7.92 -1.21
C THR A 318 23.69 -9.33 -0.91
N ILE A 319 23.63 -10.20 -1.91
CA ILE A 319 24.21 -11.56 -1.87
C ILE A 319 25.52 -11.48 -2.64
N ASN A 320 26.62 -11.94 -2.04
CA ASN A 320 27.97 -11.64 -2.53
C ASN A 320 28.52 -12.68 -3.51
N ASP A 321 28.10 -13.94 -3.35
CA ASP A 321 28.55 -15.09 -4.13
C ASP A 321 27.67 -15.38 -5.37
N VAL A 322 26.73 -14.48 -5.71
CA VAL A 322 25.93 -14.58 -6.94
C VAL A 322 26.79 -14.18 -8.14
N VAL A 323 27.02 -15.15 -9.02
CA VAL A 323 27.78 -15.01 -10.28
C VAL A 323 26.88 -15.23 -11.49
N TYR A 324 25.82 -16.03 -11.34
CA TYR A 324 24.84 -16.29 -12.38
C TYR A 324 23.49 -15.71 -11.96
N VAL A 325 22.89 -14.91 -12.83
CA VAL A 325 21.50 -14.46 -12.70
C VAL A 325 20.69 -15.08 -13.83
N ILE A 326 19.54 -15.65 -13.48
CA ILE A 326 18.50 -16.05 -14.44
C ILE A 326 17.29 -15.16 -14.18
N ASP A 327 16.86 -14.39 -15.17
CA ASP A 327 15.79 -13.41 -15.06
C ASP A 327 14.62 -13.77 -15.98
N CYS A 328 13.50 -14.20 -15.41
CA CYS A 328 12.28 -14.51 -16.18
C CYS A 328 11.65 -13.30 -16.89
N GLY A 329 12.16 -12.08 -16.70
CA GLY A 329 11.62 -10.87 -17.31
C GLY A 329 10.29 -10.39 -16.73
N LYS A 330 9.74 -11.07 -15.72
CA LYS A 330 8.46 -10.73 -15.10
C LYS A 330 8.58 -10.44 -13.60
N HIS A 331 7.56 -9.80 -13.05
CA HIS A 331 7.26 -9.71 -11.61
C HIS A 331 5.76 -9.62 -11.37
N LYS A 332 5.30 -9.87 -10.14
CA LYS A 332 3.91 -9.59 -9.76
C LYS A 332 3.76 -8.15 -9.28
N GLU A 333 3.00 -7.34 -10.01
CA GLU A 333 2.70 -5.95 -9.69
C GLU A 333 1.31 -5.80 -9.06
N LYS A 334 1.23 -4.97 -8.02
CA LYS A 334 -0.03 -4.55 -7.39
C LYS A 334 -0.54 -3.32 -8.14
N THR A 335 -1.71 -3.44 -8.77
CA THR A 335 -2.41 -2.38 -9.52
C THR A 335 -3.78 -2.13 -8.90
N TYR A 336 -4.27 -0.88 -8.96
CA TYR A 336 -5.55 -0.48 -8.35
C TYR A 336 -6.47 0.19 -9.36
N ASN A 337 -7.67 -0.37 -9.55
CA ASN A 337 -8.72 0.26 -10.34
C ASN A 337 -9.56 1.17 -9.43
N SER A 338 -9.50 2.49 -9.65
CA SER A 338 -10.21 3.47 -8.81
C SER A 338 -11.73 3.48 -9.00
N ILE A 339 -12.22 2.97 -10.14
CA ILE A 339 -13.64 2.95 -10.49
C ILE A 339 -14.33 1.79 -9.79
N SER A 340 -13.85 0.55 -9.98
CA SER A 340 -14.37 -0.62 -9.26
C SER A 340 -13.93 -0.65 -7.79
N GLY A 341 -12.82 0.02 -7.45
CA GLY A 341 -12.23 0.00 -6.12
C GLY A 341 -11.44 -1.29 -5.82
N VAL A 342 -11.11 -2.07 -6.84
CA VAL A 342 -10.51 -3.41 -6.71
C VAL A 342 -9.01 -3.39 -7.03
N THR A 343 -8.25 -4.12 -6.22
CA THR A 343 -6.80 -4.33 -6.42
C THR A 343 -6.51 -5.59 -7.24
N SER A 344 -5.83 -5.49 -8.38
CA SER A 344 -5.25 -6.64 -9.07
C SER A 344 -3.81 -6.93 -8.62
N LEU A 345 -3.41 -8.21 -8.65
CA LEU A 345 -2.01 -8.63 -8.53
C LEU A 345 -1.63 -9.41 -9.80
N GLN A 346 -1.22 -8.67 -10.83
CA GLN A 346 -0.96 -9.21 -12.16
C GLN A 346 0.51 -9.61 -12.31
N SER A 347 0.78 -10.68 -13.07
CA SER A 347 2.13 -10.97 -13.56
C SER A 347 2.39 -10.07 -14.77
N VAL A 348 3.40 -9.20 -14.70
CA VAL A 348 3.70 -8.21 -15.74
C VAL A 348 5.18 -8.26 -16.11
N TRP A 349 5.51 -7.81 -17.31
CA TRP A 349 6.89 -7.64 -17.75
C TRP A 349 7.60 -6.53 -16.96
N ILE A 350 8.90 -6.70 -16.76
CA ILE A 350 9.75 -5.71 -16.08
C ILE A 350 10.17 -4.56 -17.02
N SER A 351 10.63 -3.46 -16.44
CA SER A 351 11.26 -2.38 -17.19
C SER A 351 12.73 -2.68 -17.58
N LYS A 352 13.26 -1.95 -18.56
CA LYS A 352 14.70 -1.97 -18.91
C LYS A 352 15.56 -1.54 -17.73
N ALA A 353 15.08 -0.64 -16.86
CA ALA A 353 15.74 -0.31 -15.59
C ALA A 353 15.81 -1.50 -14.64
N CYS A 354 14.71 -2.25 -14.46
CA CYS A 354 14.68 -3.48 -13.66
C CYS A 354 15.62 -4.55 -14.21
N ALA A 355 15.62 -4.80 -15.52
CA ALA A 355 16.53 -5.76 -16.17
C ALA A 355 18.01 -5.42 -15.89
N ARG A 356 18.40 -4.14 -16.01
CA ARG A 356 19.74 -3.64 -15.64
C ARG A 356 20.05 -3.78 -14.15
N GLN A 357 19.08 -3.59 -13.26
CA GLN A 357 19.29 -3.84 -11.82
C GLN A 357 19.46 -5.33 -11.51
N ARG A 358 18.75 -6.23 -12.22
CA ARG A 358 18.90 -7.68 -12.10
C ARG A 358 20.23 -8.18 -12.61
N SER A 359 20.73 -7.67 -13.75
CA SER A 359 22.07 -8.02 -14.24
C SER A 359 23.20 -7.52 -13.34
N GLY A 360 23.03 -6.35 -12.71
CA GLY A 360 23.86 -5.89 -11.58
C GLY A 360 23.84 -6.79 -10.33
N ARG A 361 22.98 -7.82 -10.31
CA ARG A 361 23.03 -9.02 -9.47
C ARG A 361 24.39 -9.71 -9.46
N ALA A 362 24.90 -9.99 -10.67
CA ALA A 362 25.98 -10.93 -10.94
C ALA A 362 27.39 -10.32 -10.83
N GLY A 363 27.55 -9.05 -11.25
CA GLY A 363 28.85 -8.39 -11.35
C GLY A 363 29.36 -7.73 -10.06
N ARG A 364 29.16 -8.35 -8.89
CA ARG A 364 29.41 -7.71 -7.58
C ARG A 364 30.78 -7.95 -6.96
N VAL A 365 31.27 -9.18 -7.06
CA VAL A 365 32.54 -9.61 -6.44
C VAL A 365 33.53 -10.11 -7.50
N GLN A 366 33.00 -10.67 -8.58
CA GLN A 366 33.75 -11.04 -9.79
C GLN A 366 32.87 -10.83 -11.04
N SER A 367 33.43 -11.06 -12.22
CA SER A 367 32.67 -11.11 -13.47
C SER A 367 31.57 -12.17 -13.39
N GLY A 368 30.37 -11.85 -13.86
CA GLY A 368 29.21 -12.74 -13.81
C GLY A 368 28.30 -12.59 -15.02
N VAL A 369 27.37 -13.52 -15.18
CA VAL A 369 26.51 -13.65 -16.38
C VAL A 369 25.04 -13.49 -15.99
N CYS A 370 24.29 -12.70 -16.76
CA CYS A 370 22.85 -12.54 -16.61
C CYS A 370 22.12 -13.09 -17.84
N TYR A 371 21.37 -14.15 -17.64
CA TYR A 371 20.50 -14.77 -18.65
C TYR A 371 19.10 -14.18 -18.53
N HIS A 372 18.66 -13.44 -19.54
CA HIS A 372 17.32 -12.91 -19.62
C HIS A 372 16.45 -13.85 -20.45
N MET A 373 15.35 -14.35 -19.89
CA MET A 373 14.46 -15.34 -20.51
C MET A 373 13.43 -14.68 -21.44
N PHE A 374 13.91 -13.76 -22.30
CA PHE A 374 13.08 -13.02 -23.26
C PHE A 374 13.90 -12.59 -24.48
N SER A 375 13.25 -12.50 -25.64
CA SER A 375 13.92 -12.16 -26.90
C SER A 375 14.45 -10.71 -26.95
N ARG A 376 15.39 -10.43 -27.86
CA ARG A 376 15.84 -9.05 -28.12
C ARG A 376 14.69 -8.15 -28.59
N GLY A 377 13.70 -8.70 -29.32
CA GLY A 377 12.48 -8.00 -29.70
C GLY A 377 11.62 -7.63 -28.50
N ARG A 378 11.38 -8.59 -27.58
CA ARG A 378 10.70 -8.35 -26.31
C ARG A 378 11.42 -7.26 -25.51
N TYR A 379 12.75 -7.34 -25.37
CA TYR A 379 13.55 -6.32 -24.68
C TYR A 379 13.39 -4.93 -25.29
N ALA A 380 13.36 -4.82 -26.64
CA ALA A 380 13.13 -3.55 -27.31
C ALA A 380 11.77 -2.93 -26.96
N SER A 381 10.71 -3.76 -26.85
CA SER A 381 9.36 -3.31 -26.45
C SER A 381 9.18 -2.98 -24.95
N LEU A 382 10.09 -3.39 -24.07
CA LEU A 382 9.94 -3.11 -22.63
C LEU A 382 9.97 -1.60 -22.34
N PRO A 383 9.18 -1.10 -21.36
CA PRO A 383 9.26 0.30 -20.93
C PRO A 383 10.63 0.58 -20.28
N GLU A 384 11.12 1.81 -20.38
CA GLU A 384 12.44 2.17 -19.83
C GLU A 384 12.46 2.10 -18.30
N PHE A 385 11.36 2.53 -17.66
CA PHE A 385 11.14 2.55 -16.21
C PHE A 385 9.81 1.87 -15.84
N GLN A 386 9.61 1.57 -14.55
CA GLN A 386 8.34 1.10 -14.02
C GLN A 386 7.39 2.29 -13.78
N VAL A 387 6.09 2.07 -13.97
CA VAL A 387 5.04 3.09 -13.72
C VAL A 387 5.11 3.61 -12.27
N ALA A 388 5.08 4.94 -12.10
CA ALA A 388 5.18 5.57 -10.78
C ALA A 388 4.04 5.14 -9.85
N GLU A 389 4.34 5.01 -8.56
CA GLU A 389 3.40 4.46 -7.57
C GLU A 389 2.11 5.28 -7.43
N ILE A 390 2.19 6.60 -7.62
CA ILE A 390 1.06 7.54 -7.65
C ILE A 390 0.03 7.26 -8.76
N LEU A 391 0.43 6.58 -9.84
CA LEU A 391 -0.47 6.27 -10.96
C LEU A 391 -1.20 4.92 -10.79
N ARG A 392 -0.83 4.10 -9.81
CA ARG A 392 -1.28 2.71 -9.68
C ARG A 392 -1.68 2.26 -8.26
N THR A 393 -1.80 3.19 -7.32
CA THR A 393 -2.19 2.92 -5.92
C THR A 393 -3.37 3.78 -5.45
N PRO A 394 -4.08 3.42 -4.36
CA PRO A 394 -5.23 4.20 -3.88
C PRO A 394 -4.80 5.54 -3.27
N LEU A 395 -5.23 6.66 -3.87
CA LEU A 395 -4.78 8.00 -3.47
C LEU A 395 -5.48 8.61 -2.25
N THR A 396 -6.36 7.87 -1.56
CA THR A 396 -7.18 8.38 -0.45
C THR A 396 -6.34 9.04 0.66
N GLU A 397 -5.20 8.44 1.02
CA GLU A 397 -4.29 8.97 2.05
C GLU A 397 -3.49 10.18 1.53
N LEU A 398 -3.02 10.13 0.27
CA LEU A 398 -2.33 11.24 -0.38
C LEU A 398 -3.24 12.47 -0.51
N CYS A 399 -4.50 12.29 -0.88
CA CYS A 399 -5.48 13.37 -1.05
C CYS A 399 -5.76 14.12 0.26
N LEU A 400 -5.80 13.41 1.39
CA LEU A 400 -6.02 14.05 2.70
C LEU A 400 -4.82 14.94 3.09
N HIS A 401 -3.60 14.42 2.91
CA HIS A 401 -2.37 15.19 3.13
C HIS A 401 -2.23 16.35 2.13
N ALA A 402 -2.58 16.14 0.86
CA ALA A 402 -2.58 17.15 -0.19
C ALA A 402 -3.51 18.32 0.15
N LYS A 403 -4.71 18.09 0.70
CA LYS A 403 -5.60 19.18 1.15
C LYS A 403 -4.96 20.01 2.27
N SER A 404 -4.28 19.37 3.21
CA SER A 404 -3.57 20.03 4.31
C SER A 404 -2.41 20.91 3.78
N LEU A 405 -1.62 20.37 2.86
CA LEU A 405 -0.50 21.08 2.22
C LEU A 405 -0.97 22.20 1.29
N ALA A 406 -2.01 21.99 0.48
CA ALA A 406 -2.59 23.01 -0.38
C ALA A 406 -3.05 24.23 0.44
N LYS A 407 -3.76 24.00 1.56
CA LYS A 407 -4.23 25.06 2.46
C LYS A 407 -3.10 25.87 3.12
N LEU A 408 -1.87 25.33 3.17
CA LEU A 408 -0.69 25.99 3.71
C LEU A 408 0.17 26.67 2.63
N LEU A 409 0.22 26.12 1.42
CA LEU A 409 1.22 26.46 0.38
C LEU A 409 0.64 27.13 -0.87
N THR A 410 -0.69 27.20 -1.01
CA THR A 410 -1.37 27.70 -2.22
C THR A 410 -2.50 28.67 -1.87
N PRO A 411 -3.05 29.43 -2.83
CA PRO A 411 -4.16 30.35 -2.58
C PRO A 411 -5.37 29.65 -1.94
N PRO A 412 -6.18 30.37 -1.13
CA PRO A 412 -7.42 29.82 -0.60
C PRO A 412 -8.31 29.31 -1.74
N ASN A 413 -9.01 28.20 -1.48
CA ASN A 413 -9.89 27.47 -2.40
C ASN A 413 -9.19 26.64 -3.50
N THR A 414 -7.86 26.49 -3.49
CA THR A 414 -7.17 25.49 -4.34
C THR A 414 -7.69 24.08 -4.02
N THR A 415 -8.14 23.32 -5.03
CA THR A 415 -8.68 21.96 -4.86
C THR A 415 -7.57 20.92 -4.71
N ILE A 416 -7.94 19.70 -4.32
CA ILE A 416 -7.00 18.58 -4.25
C ILE A 416 -6.51 18.19 -5.66
N GLY A 417 -7.36 18.33 -6.68
CA GLY A 417 -7.00 18.13 -8.09
C GLY A 417 -5.94 19.14 -8.56
N ASP A 418 -6.19 20.44 -8.35
CA ASP A 418 -5.26 21.51 -8.75
C ASP A 418 -3.88 21.38 -8.09
N PHE A 419 -3.83 20.84 -6.87
CA PHE A 419 -2.58 20.59 -6.17
C PHE A 419 -1.84 19.39 -6.75
N LEU A 420 -2.52 18.25 -6.97
CA LEU A 420 -1.89 17.04 -7.49
C LEU A 420 -1.55 17.10 -8.99
N SER A 421 -2.20 17.98 -9.76
CA SER A 421 -1.85 18.27 -11.17
C SER A 421 -0.40 18.75 -11.36
N LYS A 422 0.24 19.23 -10.29
CA LYS A 422 1.60 19.81 -10.28
C LYS A 422 2.69 18.80 -9.90
N ALA A 423 2.35 17.51 -9.79
CA ALA A 423 3.33 16.44 -9.62
C ALA A 423 4.13 16.18 -10.91
N ILE A 424 5.29 15.51 -10.79
CA ILE A 424 6.15 15.16 -11.94
C ILE A 424 5.41 14.23 -12.92
N GLU A 425 4.67 13.26 -12.37
CA GLU A 425 3.71 12.41 -13.09
C GLU A 425 2.36 12.59 -12.38
N PRO A 426 1.46 13.46 -12.89
CA PRO A 426 0.19 13.76 -12.23
C PRO A 426 -0.81 12.61 -12.39
N PRO A 427 -1.56 12.23 -11.33
CA PRO A 427 -2.60 11.22 -11.42
C PRO A 427 -3.81 11.74 -12.22
N THR A 428 -4.47 10.85 -12.96
CA THR A 428 -5.64 11.22 -13.78
C THR A 428 -6.78 11.76 -12.91
N CYS A 429 -7.52 12.74 -13.44
CA CYS A 429 -8.55 13.47 -12.69
C CYS A 429 -9.60 12.52 -12.07
N ILE A 430 -9.99 11.46 -12.79
CA ILE A 430 -10.93 10.45 -12.29
C ILE A 430 -10.40 9.69 -11.05
N VAL A 431 -9.11 9.35 -10.98
CA VAL A 431 -8.51 8.67 -9.81
C VAL A 431 -8.51 9.61 -8.60
N THR A 432 -8.11 10.87 -8.79
CA THR A 432 -8.14 11.89 -7.74
C THR A 432 -9.56 12.16 -7.25
N ARG A 433 -10.52 12.35 -8.17
CA ARG A 433 -11.95 12.55 -7.84
C ARG A 433 -12.53 11.39 -7.04
N ASN A 434 -12.20 10.15 -7.42
CA ASN A 434 -12.67 8.95 -6.71
C ASN A 434 -12.05 8.84 -5.30
N ALA A 435 -10.78 9.22 -5.12
CA ALA A 435 -10.12 9.28 -3.82
C ALA A 435 -10.69 10.40 -2.91
N VAL A 436 -10.99 11.58 -3.49
CA VAL A 436 -11.68 12.68 -2.78
C VAL A 436 -13.09 12.27 -2.39
N GLN A 437 -13.84 11.60 -3.28
CA GLN A 437 -15.17 11.10 -2.95
C GLN A 437 -15.13 10.06 -1.82
N MET A 438 -14.14 9.16 -1.82
CA MET A 438 -13.91 8.24 -0.69
C MET A 438 -13.66 8.98 0.63
N LEU A 439 -12.90 10.09 0.61
CA LEU A 439 -12.70 10.94 1.80
C LEU A 439 -14.00 11.64 2.27
N LYS A 440 -14.89 12.01 1.34
CA LYS A 440 -16.24 12.52 1.67
C LYS A 440 -17.12 11.42 2.26
N THR A 441 -17.13 10.22 1.67
CA THR A 441 -17.87 9.04 2.15
C THR A 441 -17.51 8.63 3.59
N ILE A 442 -16.24 8.81 4.03
CA ILE A 442 -15.82 8.51 5.40
C ILE A 442 -15.96 9.70 6.38
N ASP A 443 -16.60 10.80 5.99
CA ASP A 443 -16.71 12.07 6.74
C ASP A 443 -15.36 12.75 7.06
N ALA A 444 -14.28 12.48 6.30
CA ALA A 444 -12.99 13.14 6.49
C ALA A 444 -12.93 14.51 5.78
N LEU A 445 -13.57 14.62 4.62
CA LEU A 445 -13.83 15.89 3.93
C LEU A 445 -15.33 16.17 3.89
N ASP A 446 -15.69 17.46 3.85
CA ASP A 446 -17.05 17.90 3.58
C ASP A 446 -17.34 18.00 2.06
N PRO A 447 -18.57 18.32 1.63
CA PRO A 447 -18.90 18.43 0.20
C PRO A 447 -18.01 19.41 -0.59
N TRP A 448 -17.43 20.43 0.07
CA TRP A 448 -16.57 21.46 -0.50
C TRP A 448 -15.08 21.10 -0.47
N GLU A 449 -14.76 19.83 -0.20
CA GLU A 449 -13.39 19.32 0.01
C GLU A 449 -12.68 19.89 1.23
N ASP A 450 -13.37 20.52 2.19
CA ASP A 450 -12.71 21.08 3.38
C ASP A 450 -12.65 20.06 4.52
N LEU A 451 -11.55 20.11 5.29
CA LEU A 451 -11.26 19.16 6.36
C LEU A 451 -12.30 19.27 7.48
N THR A 452 -13.03 18.18 7.75
CA THR A 452 -13.94 18.09 8.90
C THR A 452 -13.16 18.01 10.22
N GLU A 453 -13.86 18.03 11.37
CA GLU A 453 -13.19 17.71 12.66
C GLU A 453 -12.57 16.31 12.65
N LEU A 454 -13.22 15.34 12.01
CA LEU A 454 -12.67 14.00 11.85
C LEU A 454 -11.43 14.03 10.94
N GLY A 455 -11.51 14.67 9.77
CA GLY A 455 -10.37 14.79 8.84
C GLY A 455 -9.10 15.41 9.46
N ARG A 456 -9.26 16.32 10.42
CA ARG A 456 -8.14 16.90 11.18
C ARG A 456 -7.47 15.86 12.08
N HIS A 457 -8.24 15.16 12.92
CA HIS A 457 -7.68 14.08 13.78
C HIS A 457 -7.12 12.89 12.98
N LEU A 458 -7.55 12.71 11.73
CA LEU A 458 -6.99 11.69 10.84
C LEU A 458 -5.62 12.08 10.24
N LEU A 459 -5.30 13.37 10.14
CA LEU A 459 -3.97 13.85 9.71
C LEU A 459 -2.89 13.67 10.79
N ASP A 460 -3.27 13.64 12.07
CA ASP A 460 -2.35 13.42 13.19
C ASP A 460 -1.94 11.93 13.36
N LEU A 461 -2.57 11.02 12.60
CA LEU A 461 -2.37 9.57 12.69
C LEU A 461 -1.62 9.06 11.44
N PRO A 462 -0.41 8.49 11.58
CA PRO A 462 0.44 8.07 10.45
C PRO A 462 0.01 6.70 9.88
N ILE A 463 -1.25 6.60 9.47
CA ILE A 463 -1.94 5.40 8.95
C ILE A 463 -3.12 5.82 8.05
N SER A 464 -3.60 4.90 7.22
CA SER A 464 -4.78 5.11 6.38
C SER A 464 -5.96 5.73 7.15
N PRO A 465 -6.66 6.76 6.59
CA PRO A 465 -7.78 7.45 7.23
C PRO A 465 -8.87 6.52 7.78
N ARG A 466 -9.12 5.40 7.11
CA ARG A 466 -10.04 4.32 7.55
C ARG A 466 -9.64 3.70 8.89
N TYR A 467 -8.35 3.43 9.08
CA TYR A 467 -7.80 2.87 10.31
C TYR A 467 -7.72 3.93 11.42
N GLY A 468 -7.48 5.20 11.09
CA GLY A 468 -7.61 6.31 12.03
C GLY A 468 -9.05 6.47 12.55
N LYS A 469 -10.06 6.38 11.67
CA LYS A 469 -11.49 6.42 12.05
C LYS A 469 -11.81 5.27 13.01
N MET A 470 -11.30 4.08 12.74
CA MET A 470 -11.41 2.90 13.62
C MET A 470 -10.86 3.14 15.03
N LEU A 471 -9.65 3.71 15.16
CA LEU A 471 -9.04 4.03 16.46
C LEU A 471 -9.87 5.07 17.24
N ILE A 472 -10.31 6.13 16.57
CA ILE A 472 -11.11 7.20 17.20
C ILE A 472 -12.42 6.64 17.73
N TYR A 473 -13.14 5.82 16.94
CA TYR A 473 -14.36 5.16 17.39
C TYR A 473 -14.11 4.25 18.61
N ALA A 474 -12.99 3.51 18.65
CA ALA A 474 -12.65 2.65 19.78
C ALA A 474 -12.29 3.42 21.07
N CYS A 475 -11.74 4.62 20.96
CA CYS A 475 -11.61 5.54 22.10
C CYS A 475 -12.97 5.99 22.65
N VAL A 476 -13.98 6.19 21.79
CA VAL A 476 -15.33 6.61 22.23
C VAL A 476 -16.13 5.43 22.80
N LEU A 477 -16.08 4.26 22.15
CA LEU A 477 -16.73 3.02 22.58
C LEU A 477 -15.99 2.29 23.72
N LYS A 478 -14.84 2.80 24.16
CA LYS A 478 -14.01 2.25 25.25
C LYS A 478 -13.56 0.79 25.02
N CYS A 479 -13.18 0.49 23.78
CA CYS A 479 -12.67 -0.82 23.33
C CYS A 479 -11.27 -0.71 22.67
N LEU A 480 -10.43 0.23 23.14
CA LEU A 480 -9.24 0.70 22.41
C LEU A 480 -8.18 -0.37 22.15
N ASP A 481 -7.81 -1.18 23.13
CA ASP A 481 -6.67 -2.11 23.06
C ASP A 481 -6.77 -3.19 21.95
N PRO A 482 -7.88 -3.93 21.81
CA PRO A 482 -8.03 -4.89 20.71
C PRO A 482 -8.07 -4.20 19.34
N ILE A 483 -8.75 -3.06 19.21
CA ILE A 483 -8.78 -2.31 17.94
C ILE A 483 -7.40 -1.74 17.58
N LEU A 484 -6.67 -1.18 18.55
CA LEU A 484 -5.29 -0.70 18.36
C LEU A 484 -4.36 -1.83 17.90
N THR A 485 -4.58 -3.04 18.40
CA THR A 485 -3.84 -4.25 17.99
C THR A 485 -4.20 -4.71 16.57
N ILE A 486 -5.49 -4.69 16.23
CA ILE A 486 -5.97 -5.01 14.87
C ILE A 486 -5.45 -3.97 13.87
N VAL A 487 -5.61 -2.68 14.14
CA VAL A 487 -5.12 -1.58 13.30
C VAL A 487 -3.60 -1.66 13.10
N ALA A 488 -2.82 -1.89 14.15
CA ALA A 488 -1.36 -2.06 14.00
C ALA A 488 -0.97 -3.30 13.18
N SER A 489 -1.82 -4.32 13.11
CA SER A 489 -1.64 -5.50 12.25
C SER A 489 -2.00 -5.21 10.80
N LEU A 490 -3.13 -4.53 10.55
CA LEU A 490 -3.59 -4.15 9.21
C LEU A 490 -2.68 -3.09 8.55
N ALA A 491 -2.20 -2.11 9.31
CA ALA A 491 -1.42 -0.99 8.80
C ALA A 491 0.04 -1.35 8.42
N TYR A 492 0.57 -2.48 8.89
CA TYR A 492 1.92 -2.93 8.55
C TYR A 492 1.91 -4.10 7.56
N ARG A 493 1.51 -5.30 8.02
CA ARG A 493 1.40 -6.50 7.18
C ARG A 493 0.75 -7.65 7.95
N ASP A 494 0.09 -8.55 7.22
CA ASP A 494 -0.30 -9.86 7.73
C ASP A 494 0.94 -10.60 8.36
N PRO A 495 0.86 -10.99 9.65
CA PRO A 495 1.92 -11.68 10.36
C PRO A 495 2.02 -13.17 10.04
N PHE A 496 1.00 -13.77 9.42
CA PHE A 496 1.04 -15.16 8.97
C PHE A 496 2.00 -15.29 7.78
N VAL A 497 2.92 -16.26 7.82
CA VAL A 497 3.87 -16.52 6.73
C VAL A 497 3.28 -17.51 5.74
N ILE A 498 3.64 -17.35 4.47
CA ILE A 498 3.36 -18.38 3.47
C ILE A 498 4.31 -19.57 3.74
N PRO A 499 3.80 -20.81 3.87
CA PRO A 499 4.64 -22.00 3.99
C PRO A 499 5.45 -22.27 2.72
N MET A 500 6.70 -22.75 2.86
CA MET A 500 7.58 -23.01 1.71
C MET A 500 7.41 -24.40 1.08
N ARG A 501 6.69 -25.32 1.73
CA ARG A 501 6.32 -26.63 1.16
C ARG A 501 4.83 -26.66 0.88
N ALA A 502 4.41 -27.29 -0.22
CA ALA A 502 2.99 -27.48 -0.52
C ALA A 502 2.24 -28.24 0.58
N SER A 503 2.89 -29.25 1.21
CA SER A 503 2.39 -30.00 2.39
C SER A 503 1.88 -29.10 3.51
N ASP A 504 2.61 -28.01 3.77
CA ASP A 504 2.41 -27.17 4.95
C ASP A 504 1.29 -26.14 4.71
N LYS A 505 0.78 -25.99 3.46
CA LYS A 505 -0.34 -25.10 3.10
C LYS A 505 -1.62 -25.40 3.90
N CYS A 506 -1.92 -26.68 4.17
CA CYS A 506 -3.08 -27.08 4.97
C CYS A 506 -2.89 -26.76 6.47
N ALA A 507 -1.73 -27.09 7.02
CA ALA A 507 -1.39 -26.82 8.43
C ALA A 507 -1.46 -25.32 8.76
N ALA A 508 -0.87 -24.45 7.92
CA ALA A 508 -0.90 -23.01 8.09
C ALA A 508 -2.34 -22.43 8.10
N ARG A 509 -3.23 -22.94 7.24
CA ARG A 509 -4.66 -22.56 7.25
C ARG A 509 -5.34 -23.01 8.54
N ASN A 510 -5.08 -24.22 9.01
CA ASN A 510 -5.69 -24.77 10.21
C ASN A 510 -5.27 -24.01 11.48
N GLU A 511 -4.00 -23.60 11.59
CA GLU A 511 -3.52 -22.78 12.72
C GLU A 511 -4.12 -21.37 12.71
N ARG A 512 -4.28 -20.73 11.54
CA ARG A 512 -5.02 -19.46 11.40
C ARG A 512 -6.48 -19.60 11.82
N LYS A 513 -7.14 -20.71 11.45
CA LYS A 513 -8.52 -21.01 11.85
C LYS A 513 -8.64 -21.32 13.35
N LEU A 514 -7.67 -22.02 13.94
CA LEU A 514 -7.63 -22.30 15.38
C LEU A 514 -7.53 -21.00 16.21
N LEU A 515 -6.76 -20.02 15.74
CA LEU A 515 -6.69 -18.70 16.35
C LEU A 515 -8.01 -17.93 16.22
N ALA A 516 -8.64 -17.93 15.03
CA ALA A 516 -9.97 -17.33 14.85
C ALA A 516 -11.04 -17.97 15.75
N GLY A 517 -11.01 -19.31 15.89
CA GLY A 517 -12.09 -20.08 16.50
C GLY A 517 -13.42 -19.86 15.78
N ASN A 518 -14.53 -19.97 16.51
CA ASN A 518 -15.89 -19.81 15.97
C ASN A 518 -16.35 -18.33 15.96
N SER A 519 -15.44 -17.37 15.78
CA SER A 519 -15.73 -15.92 15.86
C SER A 519 -16.22 -15.29 14.55
N ALA A 520 -16.28 -16.07 13.46
CA ALA A 520 -16.58 -15.62 12.11
C ALA A 520 -15.75 -14.38 11.67
N SER A 521 -14.46 -14.35 12.02
CA SER A 521 -13.59 -13.18 11.85
C SER A 521 -12.11 -13.50 11.58
N ASP A 522 -11.58 -13.00 10.47
CA ASP A 522 -10.12 -12.92 10.23
C ASP A 522 -9.44 -11.90 11.18
N HIS A 523 -10.11 -10.79 11.50
CA HIS A 523 -9.58 -9.79 12.44
C HIS A 523 -9.36 -10.37 13.84
N MET A 524 -10.17 -11.36 14.25
CA MET A 524 -9.96 -12.12 15.49
C MET A 524 -8.71 -13.00 15.43
N ALA A 525 -8.39 -13.59 14.26
CA ALA A 525 -7.17 -14.36 14.07
C ALA A 525 -5.92 -13.48 14.27
N LEU A 526 -5.94 -12.23 13.78
CA LEU A 526 -4.86 -11.25 13.98
C LEU A 526 -4.71 -10.87 15.46
N LEU A 527 -5.81 -10.51 16.14
CA LEU A 527 -5.82 -10.15 17.56
C LEU A 527 -5.24 -11.28 18.43
N ARG A 528 -5.74 -12.51 18.27
CA ARG A 528 -5.30 -13.67 19.05
C ARG A 528 -3.91 -14.16 18.69
N ALA A 529 -3.48 -14.01 17.44
CA ALA A 529 -2.09 -14.26 17.05
C ALA A 529 -1.14 -13.36 17.86
N PHE A 530 -1.46 -12.07 18.00
CA PHE A 530 -0.66 -11.11 18.77
C PHE A 530 -0.71 -11.35 20.28
N GLN A 531 -1.90 -11.64 20.86
CA GLN A 531 -2.05 -11.96 22.28
C GLN A 531 -1.25 -13.23 22.66
N ALA A 532 -1.44 -14.33 21.92
CA ALA A 532 -0.75 -15.60 22.20
C ALA A 532 0.77 -15.52 21.91
N TRP A 533 1.20 -14.71 20.93
CA TRP A 533 2.61 -14.42 20.71
C TRP A 533 3.25 -13.68 21.88
N GLN A 534 2.59 -12.67 22.44
CA GLN A 534 3.08 -11.96 23.63
C GLN A 534 3.15 -12.85 24.87
N GLU A 535 2.17 -13.74 25.05
CA GLU A 535 2.23 -14.76 26.08
C GLU A 535 3.45 -15.68 25.90
N ALA A 536 3.70 -16.16 24.69
CA ALA A 536 4.88 -16.96 24.37
C ALA A 536 6.18 -16.15 24.60
N ARG A 537 6.22 -14.86 24.25
CA ARG A 537 7.34 -13.94 24.51
C ARG A 537 7.60 -13.77 26.00
N ALA A 538 6.57 -13.60 26.82
CA ALA A 538 6.68 -13.53 28.27
C ALA A 538 7.20 -14.86 28.88
N ARG A 539 6.90 -16.01 28.26
CA ARG A 539 7.45 -17.34 28.60
C ARG A 539 8.81 -17.64 27.94
N LYS A 540 9.42 -16.69 27.19
CA LYS A 540 10.64 -16.87 26.35
C LYS A 540 10.52 -17.94 25.25
N GLN A 541 9.30 -18.37 24.92
CA GLN A 541 8.96 -19.42 23.95
C GLN A 541 8.55 -18.87 22.56
N GLN A 542 8.73 -17.56 22.31
CA GLN A 542 8.25 -16.89 21.09
C GLN A 542 8.73 -17.55 19.78
N HIS A 543 9.94 -18.11 19.74
CA HIS A 543 10.47 -18.77 18.54
C HIS A 543 9.73 -20.07 18.22
N GLN A 544 9.43 -20.88 19.25
CA GLN A 544 8.66 -22.12 19.08
C GLN A 544 7.23 -21.80 18.62
N PHE A 545 6.58 -20.82 19.26
CA PHE A 545 5.25 -20.34 18.86
C PHE A 545 5.21 -19.85 17.41
N CYS A 546 6.17 -19.00 17.00
CA CYS A 546 6.23 -18.48 15.63
C CYS A 546 6.46 -19.59 14.59
N SER A 547 7.21 -20.63 14.96
CA SER A 547 7.46 -21.78 14.10
C SER A 547 6.23 -22.67 13.93
N SER A 548 5.54 -23.02 15.03
CA SER A 548 4.37 -23.90 14.97
C SER A 548 3.12 -23.22 14.41
N ARG A 549 2.93 -21.92 14.64
CA ARG A 549 1.75 -21.14 14.21
C ARG A 549 1.89 -20.50 12.83
N PHE A 550 2.99 -20.74 12.12
CA PHE A 550 3.31 -20.07 10.85
C PHE A 550 3.23 -18.54 10.97
N ILE A 551 3.88 -17.96 11.99
CA ILE A 551 3.89 -16.52 12.27
C ILE A 551 5.31 -15.95 12.12
N SER A 552 5.42 -14.73 11.60
CA SER A 552 6.69 -14.01 11.49
C SER A 552 6.97 -13.21 12.77
N ALA A 553 7.94 -13.67 13.57
CA ALA A 553 8.39 -12.97 14.78
C ALA A 553 8.79 -11.51 14.50
N GLY A 554 9.50 -11.25 13.39
CA GLY A 554 9.88 -9.89 13.00
C GLY A 554 8.70 -9.01 12.58
N THR A 555 7.61 -9.61 12.08
CA THR A 555 6.37 -8.86 11.80
C THR A 555 5.65 -8.51 13.11
N MET A 556 5.61 -9.42 14.07
CA MET A 556 5.04 -9.14 15.39
C MET A 556 5.78 -8.04 16.16
N GLU A 557 7.12 -7.99 16.11
CA GLU A 557 7.88 -6.86 16.70
C GLU A 557 7.57 -5.51 16.03
N MET A 558 7.35 -5.49 14.70
CA MET A 558 6.93 -4.28 13.99
C MET A 558 5.48 -3.88 14.31
N ILE A 559 4.59 -4.85 14.55
CA ILE A 559 3.22 -4.58 15.05
C ILE A 559 3.28 -3.96 16.46
N VAL A 560 4.17 -4.43 17.35
CA VAL A 560 4.40 -3.76 18.65
C VAL A 560 4.87 -2.31 18.43
N ALA A 561 5.85 -2.08 17.58
CA ALA A 561 6.36 -0.72 17.31
C ALA A 561 5.27 0.23 16.77
N THR A 562 4.49 -0.24 15.79
CA THR A 562 3.37 0.50 15.19
C THR A 562 2.30 0.81 16.24
N ARG A 563 1.93 -0.17 17.07
CA ARG A 563 1.01 0.00 18.21
C ARG A 563 1.52 1.05 19.21
N CYS A 564 2.80 1.03 19.57
CA CYS A 564 3.39 2.01 20.49
C CYS A 564 3.37 3.43 19.89
N GLN A 565 3.68 3.57 18.59
CA GLN A 565 3.61 4.85 17.88
C GLN A 565 2.18 5.40 17.86
N LEU A 566 1.19 4.57 17.49
CA LEU A 566 -0.23 4.97 17.47
C LEU A 566 -0.76 5.34 18.86
N LEU A 567 -0.42 4.57 19.90
CA LEU A 567 -0.77 4.92 21.28
C LEU A 567 -0.11 6.24 21.73
N SER A 568 1.10 6.53 21.24
CA SER A 568 1.77 7.80 21.50
C SER A 568 1.06 8.98 20.83
N GLN A 569 0.58 8.83 19.59
CA GLN A 569 -0.19 9.89 18.93
C GLN A 569 -1.57 10.07 19.56
N LEU A 570 -2.28 9.00 19.94
CA LEU A 570 -3.54 9.11 20.69
C LEU A 570 -3.37 9.78 22.07
N ARG A 571 -2.18 9.68 22.69
CA ARG A 571 -1.82 10.47 23.88
C ARG A 571 -1.57 11.94 23.53
N ALA A 572 -0.82 12.23 22.46
CA ALA A 572 -0.52 13.60 22.00
C ALA A 572 -1.79 14.37 21.59
N SER A 573 -2.69 13.74 20.84
CA SER A 573 -4.01 14.26 20.43
C SER A 573 -5.02 14.34 21.59
N GLY A 574 -4.63 14.00 22.82
CA GLY A 574 -5.44 14.15 24.04
C GLY A 574 -6.58 13.15 24.21
N TYR A 575 -6.68 12.11 23.37
CA TYR A 575 -7.65 11.02 23.54
C TYR A 575 -7.30 10.11 24.73
N VAL A 576 -6.02 9.81 24.93
CA VAL A 576 -5.52 8.89 25.96
C VAL A 576 -4.74 9.66 27.03
N LYS A 577 -5.20 9.63 28.27
CA LYS A 577 -4.54 10.23 29.44
C LYS A 577 -3.64 9.24 30.18
N PRO A 578 -2.65 9.70 30.96
CA PRO A 578 -1.80 8.82 31.75
C PRO A 578 -2.50 8.24 32.99
N ARG A 579 -3.47 8.96 33.58
CA ARG A 579 -4.27 8.56 34.76
C ARG A 579 -5.65 9.24 34.73
N GLY A 580 -6.67 8.57 35.26
CA GLY A 580 -8.03 9.13 35.44
C GLY A 580 -8.98 8.81 34.28
N ALA A 581 -10.17 9.41 34.21
CA ALA A 581 -11.08 9.14 33.10
C ALA A 581 -10.50 9.56 31.74
N SER A 582 -10.74 8.75 30.71
CA SER A 582 -10.00 8.63 29.45
C SER A 582 -8.53 8.18 29.58
N ASP A 583 -8.13 7.48 30.65
CA ASP A 583 -6.88 6.71 30.69
C ASP A 583 -7.02 5.31 30.05
N MET A 584 -5.91 4.56 29.97
CA MET A 584 -5.91 3.22 29.38
C MET A 584 -6.75 2.21 30.18
N LYS A 585 -7.14 2.48 31.44
CA LYS A 585 -8.12 1.66 32.18
C LYS A 585 -9.54 1.95 31.70
N ASP A 586 -9.93 3.22 31.67
CA ASP A 586 -11.26 3.68 31.25
C ASP A 586 -11.56 3.36 29.78
N LEU A 587 -10.63 3.64 28.86
CA LEU A 587 -10.79 3.42 27.40
C LEU A 587 -10.83 1.94 26.97
N ASN A 588 -10.97 1.02 27.93
CA ASN A 588 -10.94 -0.42 27.75
C ASN A 588 -11.96 -1.15 28.63
N THR A 589 -12.99 -0.47 29.15
CA THR A 589 -14.08 -1.09 29.91
C THR A 589 -14.92 -2.05 29.05
N ASN A 590 -15.03 -1.77 27.74
CA ASN A 590 -15.83 -2.58 26.81
C ASN A 590 -14.96 -3.50 25.93
N SER A 591 -13.64 -3.58 26.16
CA SER A 591 -12.71 -4.36 25.33
C SER A 591 -12.94 -5.87 25.36
N GLU A 592 -13.69 -6.41 26.31
CA GLU A 592 -14.11 -7.83 26.31
C GLU A 592 -15.35 -8.10 25.44
N TYR A 593 -16.00 -7.09 24.86
CA TYR A 593 -17.19 -7.27 24.03
C TYR A 593 -16.89 -7.21 22.53
N TRP A 594 -16.98 -8.36 21.86
CA TRP A 594 -16.74 -8.49 20.42
C TRP A 594 -17.74 -7.72 19.53
N PRO A 595 -19.04 -7.58 19.88
CA PRO A 595 -19.97 -6.73 19.12
C PRO A 595 -19.53 -5.26 19.03
N VAL A 596 -18.88 -4.74 20.08
CA VAL A 596 -18.37 -3.36 20.13
C VAL A 596 -17.17 -3.20 19.22
N ILE A 597 -16.31 -4.22 19.16
CA ILE A 597 -15.15 -4.27 18.27
C ILE A 597 -15.61 -4.41 16.80
N LYS A 598 -16.66 -5.21 16.52
CA LYS A 598 -17.35 -5.23 15.21
C LYS A 598 -17.86 -3.85 14.81
N GLY A 599 -18.49 -3.11 15.72
CA GLY A 599 -18.95 -1.74 15.45
C GLY A 599 -17.82 -0.81 15.01
N CYS A 600 -16.66 -0.88 15.66
CA CYS A 600 -15.45 -0.16 15.21
C CYS A 600 -14.94 -0.64 13.84
N LEU A 601 -14.94 -1.96 13.57
CA LEU A 601 -14.54 -2.50 12.27
C LEU A 601 -15.44 -1.95 11.15
N VAL A 602 -16.77 -1.95 11.34
CA VAL A 602 -17.74 -1.35 10.40
C VAL A 602 -17.43 0.13 10.18
N ALA A 603 -17.30 0.91 11.25
CA ALA A 603 -17.05 2.35 11.18
C ALA A 603 -15.75 2.73 10.45
N GLY A 604 -14.70 1.92 10.61
CA GLY A 604 -13.41 2.16 9.97
C GLY A 604 -13.37 1.69 8.52
N LEU A 605 -13.95 0.53 8.21
CA LEU A 605 -13.81 -0.12 6.91
C LEU A 605 -14.87 0.28 5.89
N TYR A 606 -16.05 0.75 6.32
CA TYR A 606 -17.09 1.32 5.43
C TYR A 606 -16.46 2.32 4.43
N PRO A 607 -16.75 2.23 3.12
CA PRO A 607 -17.82 1.45 2.47
C PRO A 607 -17.49 -0.01 2.09
N ASN A 608 -16.43 -0.63 2.64
CA ASN A 608 -16.11 -2.05 2.43
C ASN A 608 -17.11 -3.01 3.12
N LEU A 609 -18.33 -3.07 2.61
CA LEU A 609 -19.35 -4.03 3.04
C LEU A 609 -19.69 -5.00 1.91
N VAL A 610 -20.11 -6.20 2.31
CA VAL A 610 -20.64 -7.25 1.44
C VAL A 610 -21.98 -7.71 2.02
N ARG A 611 -23.02 -7.74 1.18
CA ARG A 611 -24.34 -8.30 1.48
C ARG A 611 -24.37 -9.77 1.04
N VAL A 612 -24.88 -10.64 1.89
CA VAL A 612 -25.15 -12.04 1.56
C VAL A 612 -26.50 -12.12 0.86
N ASP A 613 -26.50 -12.61 -0.37
CA ASP A 613 -27.70 -12.93 -1.13
C ASP A 613 -27.94 -14.43 -0.99
N ARG A 614 -28.85 -14.80 -0.08
CA ARG A 614 -29.17 -16.20 0.21
C ARG A 614 -29.93 -16.86 -0.94
N THR A 615 -30.86 -16.13 -1.56
CA THR A 615 -31.70 -16.60 -2.67
C THR A 615 -30.85 -17.06 -3.86
N HIS A 616 -29.87 -16.27 -4.27
CA HIS A 616 -28.96 -16.62 -5.38
C HIS A 616 -27.66 -17.29 -4.91
N CYS A 617 -27.46 -17.47 -3.60
CA CYS A 617 -26.23 -17.96 -2.98
C CYS A 617 -24.95 -17.25 -3.48
N VAL A 618 -24.96 -15.91 -3.48
CA VAL A 618 -23.79 -15.07 -3.83
C VAL A 618 -23.48 -14.04 -2.74
N LEU A 619 -22.25 -13.54 -2.74
CA LEU A 619 -21.87 -12.33 -2.02
C LEU A 619 -21.90 -11.17 -3.00
N ARG A 620 -22.57 -10.06 -2.64
CA ARG A 620 -22.65 -8.83 -3.45
C ARG A 620 -22.00 -7.66 -2.71
N SER A 621 -21.53 -6.66 -3.44
CA SER A 621 -21.04 -5.38 -2.90
C SER A 621 -21.63 -4.21 -3.70
N GLN A 622 -21.39 -2.97 -3.27
CA GLN A 622 -21.84 -1.76 -3.98
C GLN A 622 -21.41 -1.70 -5.46
N LYS A 623 -20.24 -2.26 -5.80
CA LYS A 623 -19.59 -2.09 -7.11
C LYS A 623 -19.40 -3.38 -7.90
N GLU A 624 -19.27 -4.51 -7.21
CA GLU A 624 -19.05 -5.83 -7.82
C GLU A 624 -20.25 -6.74 -7.48
N PRO A 625 -21.03 -7.19 -8.48
CA PRO A 625 -22.30 -7.91 -8.26
C PRO A 625 -22.12 -9.36 -7.81
N LYS A 626 -20.90 -9.91 -7.94
CA LYS A 626 -20.54 -11.25 -7.48
C LYS A 626 -19.12 -11.27 -6.95
N VAL A 627 -18.98 -11.57 -5.67
CA VAL A 627 -17.74 -11.58 -4.89
C VAL A 627 -17.53 -12.97 -4.32
N LEU A 628 -16.27 -13.37 -4.12
CA LEU A 628 -15.86 -14.63 -3.49
C LEU A 628 -15.04 -14.40 -2.21
N LEU A 629 -15.01 -15.38 -1.31
CA LEU A 629 -14.07 -15.35 -0.18
C LEU A 629 -12.64 -15.73 -0.63
N HIS A 630 -11.64 -14.92 -0.25
CA HIS A 630 -10.24 -15.14 -0.61
C HIS A 630 -9.67 -16.45 0.02
N PRO A 631 -8.76 -17.20 -0.66
CA PRO A 631 -8.18 -18.46 -0.16
C PRO A 631 -7.50 -18.43 1.22
N SER A 632 -7.19 -17.24 1.75
CA SER A 632 -6.59 -17.03 3.08
C SER A 632 -7.60 -16.68 4.18
N SER A 633 -8.86 -16.40 3.85
CA SER A 633 -9.88 -16.08 4.85
C SER A 633 -10.35 -17.32 5.60
N ILE A 634 -10.48 -17.21 6.92
CA ILE A 634 -11.01 -18.31 7.76
C ILE A 634 -12.50 -18.61 7.52
N LEU A 635 -13.23 -17.71 6.85
CA LEU A 635 -14.64 -17.90 6.48
C LEU A 635 -14.83 -18.84 5.29
N ARG A 636 -13.79 -19.07 4.48
CA ARG A 636 -13.85 -20.05 3.39
C ARG A 636 -13.77 -21.45 3.97
N GLU A 637 -14.69 -22.34 3.58
CA GLU A 637 -14.64 -23.74 4.03
C GLU A 637 -13.31 -24.42 3.67
N ALA A 638 -12.83 -25.26 4.60
CA ALA A 638 -11.51 -25.88 4.51
C ALA A 638 -11.53 -27.27 3.85
N ARG A 639 -12.70 -27.91 3.75
CA ARG A 639 -12.87 -29.21 3.08
C ARG A 639 -13.10 -28.98 1.60
N PHE A 640 -12.07 -29.20 0.81
CA PHE A 640 -12.23 -29.65 -0.57
C PHE A 640 -12.11 -31.17 -0.50
N GLU A 641 -13.19 -31.90 -0.79
CA GLU A 641 -13.02 -33.23 -1.36
C GLU A 641 -12.37 -33.05 -2.75
N PRO A 642 -11.45 -33.92 -3.20
CA PRO A 642 -10.59 -33.63 -4.36
C PRO A 642 -11.32 -33.21 -5.65
N ASP A 643 -12.50 -33.78 -5.92
CA ASP A 643 -13.32 -33.48 -7.10
C ASP A 643 -14.32 -32.32 -6.93
N GLN A 644 -14.41 -31.71 -5.74
CA GLN A 644 -15.50 -30.76 -5.46
C GLN A 644 -15.26 -29.37 -6.08
N LYS A 645 -16.00 -29.09 -7.16
CA LYS A 645 -16.01 -27.80 -7.88
C LYS A 645 -16.11 -26.60 -6.91
N VAL A 646 -15.28 -25.58 -7.15
CA VAL A 646 -15.14 -24.38 -6.30
C VAL A 646 -16.47 -23.67 -6.03
N SER A 647 -17.42 -23.71 -6.97
CA SER A 647 -18.78 -23.19 -6.81
C SER A 647 -19.55 -23.84 -5.66
N VAL A 648 -19.46 -25.16 -5.49
CA VAL A 648 -20.20 -25.90 -4.45
C VAL A 648 -19.66 -25.56 -3.05
N ALA A 649 -18.34 -25.55 -2.89
CA ALA A 649 -17.68 -25.12 -1.65
C ALA A 649 -17.99 -23.66 -1.31
N HIS A 650 -18.19 -22.79 -2.32
CA HIS A 650 -18.59 -21.41 -2.13
C HIS A 650 -20.05 -21.26 -1.67
N THR A 651 -21.00 -21.93 -2.34
CA THR A 651 -22.42 -21.95 -1.96
C THR A 651 -22.60 -22.40 -0.51
N LYS A 652 -21.92 -23.49 -0.11
CA LYS A 652 -21.98 -24.01 1.25
C LYS A 652 -21.33 -23.08 2.29
N ALA A 653 -20.23 -22.40 1.93
CA ALA A 653 -19.63 -21.38 2.78
C ALA A 653 -20.55 -20.16 2.98
N ILE A 654 -21.37 -19.80 1.99
CA ILE A 654 -22.42 -18.77 2.12
C ILE A 654 -23.56 -19.24 3.02
N GLN A 655 -24.07 -20.46 2.79
CA GLN A 655 -25.18 -21.02 3.56
C GLN A 655 -24.86 -21.18 5.06
N SER A 656 -23.58 -21.33 5.41
CA SER A 656 -23.10 -21.40 6.79
C SER A 656 -22.76 -20.05 7.44
N LEU A 657 -22.94 -18.91 6.74
CA LEU A 657 -22.90 -17.58 7.36
C LEU A 657 -24.20 -17.31 8.11
N SER A 658 -24.13 -17.16 9.44
CA SER A 658 -25.30 -16.88 10.26
C SER A 658 -25.82 -15.43 10.17
N SER A 659 -25.08 -14.52 9.52
CA SER A 659 -25.49 -13.12 9.34
C SER A 659 -25.31 -12.65 7.90
N ASP A 660 -26.12 -11.65 7.51
CA ASP A 660 -26.30 -11.22 6.12
C ASP A 660 -25.31 -10.14 5.67
N TRP A 661 -24.42 -9.69 6.57
CA TRP A 661 -23.41 -8.68 6.29
C TRP A 661 -22.00 -9.15 6.68
N LEU A 662 -21.06 -8.92 5.78
CA LEU A 662 -19.62 -9.04 6.03
C LEU A 662 -18.95 -7.67 5.86
N VAL A 663 -17.99 -7.36 6.73
CA VAL A 663 -17.05 -6.24 6.54
C VAL A 663 -15.68 -6.79 6.12
N TYR A 664 -14.98 -6.12 5.21
CA TYR A 664 -13.69 -6.56 4.65
C TYR A 664 -12.65 -5.43 4.57
N GLU A 665 -11.37 -5.76 4.35
CA GLU A 665 -10.27 -4.78 4.30
C GLU A 665 -9.80 -4.46 2.86
N GLU A 666 -9.47 -5.48 2.09
CA GLU A 666 -9.11 -5.38 0.67
C GLU A 666 -10.04 -6.24 -0.19
N MET A 667 -10.50 -5.69 -1.31
CA MET A 667 -11.08 -6.45 -2.42
C MET A 667 -10.03 -6.58 -3.51
N SER A 668 -9.84 -7.79 -4.04
CA SER A 668 -8.79 -8.08 -5.01
C SER A 668 -9.23 -9.00 -6.15
N ARG A 669 -8.74 -8.74 -7.36
CA ARG A 669 -9.07 -9.47 -8.58
C ARG A 669 -7.94 -10.45 -8.97
N THR A 670 -8.31 -11.69 -9.26
CA THR A 670 -7.42 -12.78 -9.69
C THR A 670 -8.01 -13.41 -10.94
N GLY A 671 -7.46 -13.07 -12.12
CA GLY A 671 -8.16 -13.30 -13.39
C GLY A 671 -9.54 -12.64 -13.36
N ASN A 672 -10.57 -13.35 -13.85
CA ASN A 672 -11.93 -12.82 -13.91
C ASN A 672 -12.70 -12.92 -12.57
N LEU A 673 -12.04 -13.37 -11.48
CA LEU A 673 -12.67 -13.58 -10.18
C LEU A 673 -12.29 -12.49 -9.16
N VAL A 674 -13.30 -11.94 -8.49
CA VAL A 674 -13.15 -10.94 -7.43
C VAL A 674 -13.26 -11.60 -6.06
N HIS A 675 -12.29 -11.33 -5.20
CA HIS A 675 -12.16 -11.90 -3.87
C HIS A 675 -12.07 -10.82 -2.78
N VAL A 676 -12.78 -10.98 -1.66
CA VAL A 676 -12.57 -10.15 -0.46
C VAL A 676 -11.65 -10.83 0.55
N LYS A 677 -10.75 -10.02 1.14
CA LYS A 677 -9.74 -10.41 2.12
C LYS A 677 -10.08 -9.85 3.51
N THR A 678 -9.63 -10.57 4.53
CA THR A 678 -9.71 -10.18 5.94
C THR A 678 -11.15 -9.83 6.35
N CYS A 679 -12.02 -10.84 6.35
CA CYS A 679 -13.46 -10.66 6.50
C CYS A 679 -13.92 -10.88 7.94
N THR A 680 -14.99 -10.18 8.35
CA THR A 680 -15.69 -10.39 9.63
C THR A 680 -17.19 -10.32 9.40
N ALA A 681 -17.94 -11.30 9.93
CA ALA A 681 -19.40 -11.25 9.96
C ALA A 681 -19.88 -10.19 10.97
N VAL A 682 -20.81 -9.34 10.55
CA VAL A 682 -21.34 -8.21 11.33
C VAL A 682 -22.86 -8.18 11.22
N THR A 683 -23.55 -7.74 12.27
CA THR A 683 -25.01 -7.74 12.31
C THR A 683 -25.61 -6.53 11.59
N SER A 684 -26.87 -6.64 11.19
CA SER A 684 -27.62 -5.54 10.58
C SER A 684 -27.60 -4.29 11.48
N LEU A 685 -27.89 -4.40 12.78
CA LEU A 685 -27.77 -3.27 13.72
C LEU A 685 -26.36 -2.64 13.77
N SER A 686 -25.29 -3.45 13.63
CA SER A 686 -23.91 -2.93 13.57
C SER A 686 -23.70 -2.08 12.31
N VAL A 687 -24.25 -2.49 11.17
CA VAL A 687 -24.26 -1.67 9.94
C VAL A 687 -25.09 -0.40 10.18
N THR A 688 -26.28 -0.50 10.77
CA THR A 688 -27.18 0.65 10.99
C THR A 688 -26.60 1.74 11.87
N LEU A 689 -25.81 1.38 12.88
CA LEU A 689 -25.25 2.35 13.83
C LEU A 689 -23.94 2.98 13.33
N PHE A 690 -23.15 2.27 12.51
CA PHE A 690 -21.74 2.62 12.27
C PHE A 690 -21.33 2.78 10.79
N ALA A 691 -22.09 2.25 9.82
CA ALA A 691 -21.88 2.50 8.38
C ALA A 691 -22.56 3.80 7.93
N GLY A 692 -22.30 4.29 6.72
CA GLY A 692 -22.95 5.50 6.18
C GLY A 692 -22.46 6.82 6.80
N PRO A 693 -22.90 7.97 6.28
CA PRO A 693 -22.44 9.30 6.73
C PRO A 693 -22.91 9.63 8.15
N MET A 694 -22.12 10.42 8.88
CA MET A 694 -22.41 10.80 10.27
C MET A 694 -23.68 11.65 10.45
N ARG A 695 -24.24 12.20 9.36
CA ARG A 695 -25.55 12.86 9.32
C ARG A 695 -26.38 12.22 8.21
N LEU A 696 -27.59 11.80 8.57
CA LEU A 696 -28.64 11.43 7.63
C LEU A 696 -29.58 12.63 7.47
N GLY A 697 -30.17 12.82 6.29
CA GLY A 697 -31.26 13.77 6.10
C GLY A 697 -32.63 13.15 6.42
N PRO A 698 -33.72 13.94 6.40
CA PRO A 698 -35.07 13.44 6.63
C PRO A 698 -35.51 12.40 5.58
N GLU A 699 -35.00 12.48 4.35
CA GLU A 699 -35.25 11.55 3.24
C GLU A 699 -34.75 10.12 3.47
N CYS A 700 -33.94 9.89 4.51
CA CYS A 700 -33.45 8.55 4.86
C CYS A 700 -34.52 7.66 5.51
N LEU A 701 -35.61 8.21 6.04
CA LEU A 701 -36.72 7.45 6.66
C LEU A 701 -37.91 7.41 5.70
N ILE A 702 -38.30 6.20 5.26
CA ILE A 702 -39.44 5.98 4.39
C ILE A 702 -40.54 5.28 5.23
N PRO A 703 -41.66 5.97 5.56
CA PRO A 703 -42.76 5.37 6.32
C PRO A 703 -43.59 4.41 5.43
N PRO A 704 -44.33 3.45 6.02
CA PRO A 704 -45.09 2.45 5.27
C PRO A 704 -46.07 3.06 4.27
N ASP A 705 -46.79 4.13 4.65
CA ASP A 705 -47.75 4.85 3.79
C ASP A 705 -47.16 5.25 2.42
N SER A 706 -45.86 5.56 2.37
CA SER A 706 -45.16 5.99 1.15
C SER A 706 -44.75 4.84 0.21
N LEU A 707 -44.93 3.58 0.62
CA LEU A 707 -44.60 2.39 -0.17
C LEU A 707 -45.78 1.87 -1.00
N THR A 708 -46.99 2.32 -0.69
CA THR A 708 -48.29 1.83 -1.23
C THR A 708 -48.54 2.09 -2.72
N GLY A 709 -47.54 2.60 -3.46
CA GLY A 709 -47.63 2.93 -4.89
C GLY A 709 -46.75 2.07 -5.82
N ALA A 710 -46.11 1.02 -5.31
CA ALA A 710 -45.21 0.15 -6.10
C ALA A 710 -45.73 -1.30 -6.13
N HIS A 711 -46.54 -1.63 -7.16
CA HIS A 711 -46.94 -3.02 -7.41
C HIS A 711 -45.73 -3.85 -7.82
N THR A 712 -45.46 -4.93 -7.07
CA THR A 712 -44.43 -5.93 -7.39
C THR A 712 -45.10 -7.23 -7.86
N GLU A 713 -45.28 -7.38 -9.17
CA GLU A 713 -45.99 -8.51 -9.81
C GLU A 713 -45.27 -9.88 -9.75
N ASP A 714 -44.28 -10.03 -8.85
CA ASP A 714 -43.27 -11.11 -8.83
C ASP A 714 -43.30 -11.97 -7.52
N SER A 715 -44.34 -11.90 -6.69
CA SER A 715 -44.38 -12.55 -5.35
C SER A 715 -45.62 -13.41 -5.11
N ASP A 716 -45.56 -14.71 -5.44
CA ASP A 716 -46.64 -15.72 -5.24
C ASP A 716 -46.89 -16.12 -3.75
N SER A 717 -46.63 -15.23 -2.79
CA SER A 717 -46.69 -15.52 -1.35
C SER A 717 -47.50 -14.48 -0.56
N GLU A 718 -48.77 -14.81 -0.27
CA GLU A 718 -49.69 -13.95 0.50
C GLU A 718 -49.09 -13.51 1.86
N GLU A 719 -48.32 -14.37 2.54
CA GLU A 719 -47.66 -14.05 3.82
C GLU A 719 -46.57 -12.96 3.71
N ASP A 720 -45.89 -12.85 2.56
CA ASP A 720 -44.90 -11.79 2.35
C ASP A 720 -45.58 -10.45 2.07
N GLU A 721 -46.71 -10.44 1.34
CA GLU A 721 -47.43 -9.24 0.91
C GLU A 721 -47.99 -8.45 2.12
N TYR A 722 -48.72 -9.11 3.03
CA TYR A 722 -49.29 -8.49 4.24
C TYR A 722 -48.26 -7.80 5.15
N ALA A 723 -46.99 -8.23 5.13
CA ALA A 723 -45.94 -7.65 5.97
C ALA A 723 -45.15 -6.53 5.26
N VAL A 724 -45.35 -6.30 3.95
CA VAL A 724 -44.86 -5.10 3.26
C VAL A 724 -45.60 -3.86 3.75
N GLU A 725 -46.92 -3.95 3.86
CA GLU A 725 -47.83 -2.81 4.14
C GLU A 725 -47.57 -2.09 5.48
N HIS A 726 -46.85 -2.70 6.41
CA HIS A 726 -46.69 -2.21 7.78
C HIS A 726 -45.21 -2.12 8.24
N SER A 727 -44.27 -1.90 7.30
CA SER A 727 -42.83 -1.81 7.62
C SER A 727 -42.12 -0.57 7.07
N SER A 728 -41.74 0.35 7.96
CA SER A 728 -40.80 1.44 7.65
C SER A 728 -39.47 0.93 7.10
N GLN A 729 -38.83 1.79 6.30
CA GLN A 729 -37.50 1.56 5.77
C GLN A 729 -36.53 2.69 6.16
N LEU A 730 -35.26 2.34 6.32
CA LEU A 730 -34.15 3.26 6.60
C LEU A 730 -33.07 3.09 5.53
N LYS A 731 -32.89 4.11 4.70
CA LYS A 731 -31.82 4.22 3.69
C LYS A 731 -30.60 4.93 4.30
N LEU A 732 -29.46 4.26 4.34
CA LEU A 732 -28.21 4.81 4.89
C LEU A 732 -27.21 5.27 3.82
N ASP A 733 -27.32 4.66 2.64
CA ASP A 733 -26.46 4.78 1.46
C ASP A 733 -27.29 4.25 0.27
N ASP A 734 -26.87 4.46 -0.98
CA ASP A 734 -27.69 4.14 -2.17
C ASP A 734 -28.05 2.66 -2.34
N TRP A 735 -27.31 1.78 -1.69
CA TRP A 735 -27.50 0.31 -1.72
C TRP A 735 -27.72 -0.31 -0.32
N ILE A 736 -27.68 0.50 0.75
CA ILE A 736 -27.85 0.05 2.14
C ILE A 736 -29.23 0.48 2.62
N LEU A 737 -30.20 -0.38 2.34
CA LEU A 737 -31.59 -0.27 2.75
C LEU A 737 -31.88 -1.31 3.85
N LEU A 738 -32.59 -0.88 4.89
CA LEU A 738 -33.03 -1.70 6.01
C LEU A 738 -34.54 -1.55 6.17
N ARG A 739 -35.25 -2.63 6.50
CA ARG A 739 -36.71 -2.65 6.70
C ARG A 739 -37.03 -3.38 8.02
N GLY A 740 -38.07 -2.93 8.73
CA GLY A 740 -38.51 -3.55 9.99
C GLY A 740 -39.72 -2.84 10.60
N GLU A 741 -40.10 -3.20 11.83
CA GLU A 741 -41.13 -2.45 12.57
C GLU A 741 -40.76 -0.96 12.68
N ASP A 742 -41.71 -0.06 12.42
CA ASP A 742 -41.57 1.40 12.58
C ASP A 742 -40.89 1.79 13.90
N ASN A 743 -41.34 1.18 15.01
CA ASN A 743 -40.78 1.40 16.34
C ASN A 743 -39.29 1.00 16.42
N ALA A 744 -38.89 -0.10 15.79
CA ALA A 744 -37.49 -0.53 15.76
C ALA A 744 -36.64 0.43 14.92
N ILE A 745 -37.12 0.80 13.72
CA ILE A 745 -36.44 1.73 12.81
C ILE A 745 -36.24 3.10 13.47
N VAL A 746 -37.29 3.69 14.06
CA VAL A 746 -37.24 5.00 14.74
C VAL A 746 -36.30 4.97 15.95
N LEU A 747 -36.34 3.89 16.75
CA LEU A 747 -35.42 3.73 17.89
C LEU A 747 -33.96 3.56 17.43
N THR A 748 -33.69 2.80 16.37
CA THR A 748 -32.32 2.66 15.83
C THR A 748 -31.82 3.98 15.23
N LEU A 749 -32.67 4.74 14.53
CA LEU A 749 -32.34 6.08 14.02
C LEU A 749 -32.05 7.07 15.16
N SER A 750 -32.82 7.01 16.26
CA SER A 750 -32.57 7.78 17.48
C SER A 750 -31.23 7.41 18.13
N MET A 751 -30.92 6.11 18.27
CA MET A 751 -29.63 5.63 18.76
C MET A 751 -28.47 6.09 17.87
N ARG A 752 -28.56 5.95 16.54
CA ARG A 752 -27.56 6.43 15.57
C ARG A 752 -27.32 7.94 15.72
N THR A 753 -28.39 8.72 15.87
CA THR A 753 -28.33 10.19 16.02
C THR A 753 -27.63 10.59 17.33
N LYS A 754 -28.00 9.94 18.44
CA LYS A 754 -27.39 10.16 19.78
C LYS A 754 -25.91 9.73 19.80
N TRP A 755 -25.58 8.62 19.14
CA TRP A 755 -24.20 8.16 18.91
C TRP A 755 -23.36 9.18 18.13
N ASN A 756 -23.82 9.62 16.95
CA ASN A 756 -23.07 10.57 16.11
C ASN A 756 -22.92 11.94 16.79
N HIS A 757 -23.91 12.39 17.58
CA HIS A 757 -23.76 13.58 18.41
C HIS A 757 -22.65 13.42 19.47
N LEU A 758 -22.61 12.28 20.18
CA LEU A 758 -21.60 11.97 21.19
C LEU A 758 -20.19 11.89 20.57
N LEU A 759 -20.06 11.28 19.40
CA LEU A 759 -18.81 11.24 18.63
C LEU A 759 -18.35 12.66 18.22
N LEU A 760 -19.24 13.51 17.69
CA LEU A 760 -18.91 14.91 17.36
C LEU A 760 -18.51 15.73 18.61
N LYS A 761 -19.18 15.50 19.74
CA LYS A 761 -18.85 16.11 21.04
C LYS A 761 -17.44 15.73 21.53
N LYS A 762 -17.01 14.48 21.30
CA LYS A 762 -15.66 14.00 21.65
C LYS A 762 -14.60 14.45 20.63
N LEU A 763 -14.90 14.47 19.33
CA LEU A 763 -14.03 15.03 18.26
C LEU A 763 -13.68 16.50 18.53
N ARG A 764 -14.67 17.32 18.92
CA ARG A 764 -14.46 18.75 19.26
C ARG A 764 -13.68 18.99 20.56
N SER A 765 -13.51 17.98 21.41
CA SER A 765 -12.82 18.12 22.70
C SER A 765 -12.29 16.76 23.20
N PRO A 766 -11.24 16.17 22.58
CA PRO A 766 -10.78 14.82 22.92
C PRO A 766 -10.42 14.64 24.40
N HIS A 767 -9.84 15.67 25.00
CA HIS A 767 -9.45 15.72 26.42
C HIS A 767 -10.64 15.83 27.39
N LYS A 768 -11.86 16.14 26.94
CA LYS A 768 -13.03 16.34 27.80
C LYS A 768 -13.67 14.99 28.17
N GLN A 769 -14.14 14.89 29.41
CA GLN A 769 -14.90 13.74 29.87
C GLN A 769 -16.32 13.75 29.29
N LEU A 770 -16.91 12.58 29.12
CA LEU A 770 -18.30 12.41 28.73
C LEU A 770 -19.23 12.68 29.93
N SER A 771 -20.47 13.10 29.69
CA SER A 771 -21.47 13.25 30.77
C SER A 771 -21.98 11.89 31.25
N MET A 772 -22.50 11.80 32.48
CA MET A 772 -23.11 10.56 32.98
C MET A 772 -24.20 9.99 32.05
N GLN A 773 -24.98 10.85 31.41
CA GLN A 773 -25.97 10.47 30.38
C GLN A 773 -25.34 9.90 29.09
N ASP A 774 -24.15 10.38 28.71
CA ASP A 774 -23.40 9.87 27.56
C ASP A 774 -22.84 8.46 27.87
N GLU A 775 -22.29 8.29 29.07
CA GLU A 775 -21.74 7.01 29.57
C GLU A 775 -22.85 5.95 29.69
N MET A 776 -24.01 6.31 30.22
CA MET A 776 -25.17 5.40 30.28
C MET A 776 -25.74 5.08 28.90
N PHE A 777 -25.70 6.02 27.95
CA PHE A 777 -26.03 5.72 26.56
C PHE A 777 -25.04 4.72 25.94
N ILE A 778 -23.73 4.86 26.18
CA ILE A 778 -22.73 3.87 25.72
C ILE A 778 -22.99 2.49 26.32
N VAL A 779 -23.26 2.39 27.62
CA VAL A 779 -23.59 1.10 28.28
C VAL A 779 -24.79 0.43 27.60
N ASN A 780 -25.87 1.16 27.35
CA ASN A 780 -27.07 0.61 26.73
C ASN A 780 -26.86 0.27 25.24
N LEU A 781 -26.06 1.05 24.51
CA LEU A 781 -25.64 0.76 23.13
C LEU A 781 -24.85 -0.56 23.06
N VAL A 782 -23.95 -0.79 24.02
CA VAL A 782 -23.19 -2.04 24.15
C VAL A 782 -24.12 -3.23 24.43
N GLN A 783 -25.12 -3.09 25.31
CA GLN A 783 -26.09 -4.17 25.55
C GLN A 783 -26.93 -4.50 24.30
N ALA A 784 -27.39 -3.49 23.56
CA ALA A 784 -28.13 -3.70 22.31
C ALA A 784 -27.31 -4.48 21.27
N LEU A 785 -26.02 -4.14 21.11
CA LEU A 785 -25.10 -4.85 20.21
C LEU A 785 -24.83 -6.30 20.67
N ILE A 786 -24.75 -6.56 21.99
CA ILE A 786 -24.59 -7.93 22.54
C ILE A 786 -25.84 -8.78 22.27
N HIS A 787 -27.03 -8.23 22.50
CA HIS A 787 -28.29 -8.94 22.27
C HIS A 787 -28.51 -9.27 20.78
N GLU A 788 -28.15 -8.35 19.88
CA GLU A 788 -28.15 -8.59 18.43
C GLU A 788 -27.15 -9.70 18.05
N ASP A 789 -25.90 -9.65 18.49
CA ASP A 789 -24.90 -10.69 18.16
C ASP A 789 -25.33 -12.08 18.66
N MET A 790 -25.99 -12.15 19.83
CA MET A 790 -26.59 -13.38 20.34
C MET A 790 -27.76 -13.89 19.48
N HIS A 791 -28.56 -13.00 18.89
CA HIS A 791 -29.66 -13.39 18.00
C HIS A 791 -29.17 -14.02 16.68
N TYR A 792 -28.04 -13.56 16.13
CA TYR A 792 -27.42 -14.13 14.93
C TYR A 792 -26.47 -15.32 15.23
N ASP A 793 -26.56 -15.93 16.42
CA ASP A 793 -25.68 -17.02 16.89
C ASP A 793 -24.16 -16.68 16.89
N LEU A 794 -23.80 -15.39 16.82
CA LEU A 794 -22.42 -14.91 16.74
C LEU A 794 -21.75 -14.91 18.11
N ARG A 795 -21.35 -16.12 18.55
CA ARG A 795 -20.79 -16.40 19.88
C ARG A 795 -19.69 -15.42 20.30
N GLN A 796 -19.96 -14.66 21.36
CA GLN A 796 -19.00 -13.81 22.08
C GLN A 796 -17.72 -14.60 22.45
N PRO A 797 -16.55 -14.28 21.86
CA PRO A 797 -15.29 -14.95 22.20
C PRO A 797 -14.71 -14.44 23.52
N SER A 798 -14.11 -15.32 24.32
CA SER A 798 -13.47 -14.93 25.59
C SER A 798 -12.04 -14.42 25.41
N GLY A 799 -11.60 -13.58 26.36
CA GLY A 799 -10.20 -13.14 26.54
C GLY A 799 -9.73 -12.07 25.56
N ILE A 800 -10.65 -11.38 24.88
CA ILE A 800 -10.33 -10.45 23.79
C ILE A 800 -9.92 -9.06 24.30
N GLY A 801 -10.32 -8.71 25.52
CA GLY A 801 -9.90 -7.49 26.23
C GLY A 801 -8.64 -7.67 27.07
N GLN A 802 -8.04 -8.87 27.08
CA GLN A 802 -6.79 -9.14 27.77
C GLN A 802 -5.67 -8.26 27.22
N ARG A 803 -5.15 -7.40 28.11
CA ARG A 803 -4.17 -6.39 27.73
C ARG A 803 -2.80 -7.03 27.47
N PRO A 804 -2.10 -6.59 26.41
CA PRO A 804 -0.66 -6.68 26.27
C PRO A 804 0.06 -6.49 27.60
N LYS A 805 0.86 -7.48 28.00
CA LYS A 805 1.71 -7.36 29.18
C LYS A 805 2.74 -6.27 28.91
N SER A 806 2.94 -5.36 29.88
CA SER A 806 3.90 -4.26 29.78
C SER A 806 5.23 -4.76 29.24
N THR A 807 5.56 -4.38 28.00
CA THR A 807 6.91 -4.61 27.48
C THR A 807 7.84 -3.65 28.20
N SER A 808 9.14 -3.97 28.28
CA SER A 808 10.13 -3.14 28.99
C SER A 808 10.43 -1.77 28.33
N VAL A 809 9.48 -1.26 27.54
CA VAL A 809 9.47 0.04 26.86
C VAL A 809 8.49 1.02 27.55
N ASP A 810 7.43 0.53 28.21
CA ASP A 810 6.36 1.38 28.77
C ASP A 810 6.73 2.09 30.10
N HIS A 811 7.89 1.80 30.69
CA HIS A 811 8.35 2.41 31.95
C HIS A 811 9.48 3.43 31.75
N THR A 812 9.15 4.63 31.27
CA THR A 812 10.06 5.81 31.37
C THR A 812 9.36 7.15 31.66
N TYR A 813 8.04 7.16 31.91
CA TYR A 813 7.30 8.35 32.31
C TYR A 813 6.35 8.07 33.49
N LEU A 814 6.89 8.22 34.71
CA LEU A 814 6.23 8.68 35.94
C LEU A 814 7.21 8.45 37.09
N GLY A 815 7.86 9.51 37.55
CA GLY A 815 8.46 9.52 38.88
C GLY A 815 7.39 9.85 39.91
N ASP A 816 7.40 9.14 41.04
CA ASP A 816 7.18 9.72 42.36
C ASP A 816 7.59 8.72 43.44
N ASN A 817 8.22 9.21 44.51
CA ASN A 817 8.47 8.43 45.71
C ASN A 817 7.25 8.49 46.63
N ILE A 818 6.92 7.36 47.24
CA ILE A 818 6.58 7.20 48.67
C ILE A 818 6.57 5.68 48.91
N GLY A 819 7.29 5.23 49.93
CA GLY A 819 7.46 3.79 50.19
C GLY A 819 6.84 3.36 51.52
N SER A 820 6.61 2.05 51.66
CA SER A 820 6.70 1.38 52.96
C SER A 820 6.80 -0.14 52.83
N LYS A 821 7.75 -0.71 53.57
CA LYS A 821 7.73 -2.04 54.22
C LYS A 821 7.41 -3.28 53.36
N SER A 822 8.43 -4.11 53.20
CA SER A 822 8.31 -5.57 53.10
C SER A 822 7.69 -6.16 54.41
N PRO A 823 7.26 -7.43 54.38
CA PRO A 823 8.22 -8.46 54.81
C PRO A 823 8.28 -9.69 53.89
N SER A 824 9.39 -10.41 53.97
CA SER A 824 9.65 -11.69 53.30
C SER A 824 9.89 -12.80 54.34
N PRO A 825 9.34 -14.00 54.12
CA PRO A 825 9.97 -15.28 54.50
C PRO A 825 10.52 -15.97 53.22
N THR A 826 11.79 -16.36 53.09
CA THR A 826 12.44 -17.59 53.64
C THR A 826 11.85 -18.90 53.10
N LEU A 827 12.62 -19.95 52.75
CA LEU A 827 14.08 -20.19 52.79
C LEU A 827 14.48 -21.38 51.90
N SER A 828 15.70 -21.35 51.32
CA SER A 828 16.54 -22.54 51.00
C SER A 828 16.07 -23.51 49.87
N CYS A 829 16.91 -24.39 49.28
CA CYS A 829 18.38 -24.53 49.37
C CYS A 829 19.00 -25.28 48.17
N ALA A 830 20.34 -25.17 48.07
CA ALA A 830 21.33 -26.13 47.53
C ALA A 830 21.25 -26.62 46.06
N GLY A 831 22.38 -26.52 45.33
CA GLY A 831 22.50 -27.03 43.96
C GLY A 831 23.82 -26.76 43.23
N ALA A 832 24.96 -27.05 43.85
CA ALA A 832 26.33 -27.05 43.29
C ALA A 832 26.95 -25.70 42.83
N GLU A 833 27.96 -25.25 43.59
CA GLU A 833 29.07 -24.44 43.07
C GLU A 833 30.16 -25.36 42.48
N LEU A 834 31.05 -24.83 41.62
CA LEU A 834 32.50 -24.81 41.90
C LEU A 834 33.34 -24.10 40.80
N MET A 835 34.44 -23.50 41.25
CA MET A 835 35.65 -23.09 40.52
C MET A 835 35.51 -22.15 39.30
N SER A 836 35.60 -20.86 39.62
CA SER A 836 36.19 -19.85 38.72
C SER A 836 37.71 -20.00 38.61
N SER A 837 38.31 -19.63 37.47
CA SER A 837 39.63 -18.97 37.45
C SER A 837 40.02 -18.43 36.06
N SER A 838 39.94 -17.12 35.89
CA SER A 838 40.80 -16.31 34.99
C SER A 838 40.49 -14.83 35.24
N GLN A 839 41.13 -14.23 36.25
CA GLN A 839 41.06 -12.78 36.45
C GLN A 839 41.92 -12.06 35.41
N GLY A 840 41.40 -10.98 34.82
CA GLY A 840 42.12 -10.17 33.84
C GLY A 840 41.68 -8.70 33.88
N GLN A 841 42.36 -7.90 34.71
CA GLN A 841 42.36 -6.43 34.77
C GLN A 841 41.01 -5.70 35.01
N GLN A 842 40.90 -5.01 36.15
CA GLN A 842 39.93 -3.93 36.32
C GLN A 842 40.39 -2.68 35.55
N GLY A 843 39.94 -2.51 34.31
CA GLY A 843 40.18 -1.30 33.53
C GLY A 843 39.28 -0.12 33.96
N GLN A 844 39.81 1.11 33.88
CA GLN A 844 38.98 2.32 34.00
C GLN A 844 37.96 2.36 32.84
N GLY A 845 36.68 2.18 33.18
CA GLY A 845 35.63 2.09 32.16
C GLY A 845 35.34 3.43 31.48
N VAL A 846 34.96 3.38 30.20
CA VAL A 846 34.61 4.55 29.40
C VAL A 846 33.10 4.57 29.15
N LYS A 847 32.48 5.75 29.32
CA LYS A 847 31.07 6.02 28.97
C LYS A 847 30.97 7.14 27.94
N TYR A 848 30.03 7.01 27.02
CA TYR A 848 29.79 7.95 25.93
C TYR A 848 28.35 8.46 26.00
N PHE A 849 28.16 9.79 25.95
CA PHE A 849 26.84 10.42 26.00
C PHE A 849 26.59 11.31 24.77
N ILE A 850 25.36 11.30 24.28
CA ILE A 850 24.89 12.25 23.26
C ILE A 850 24.55 13.59 23.91
N VAL A 851 25.04 14.68 23.31
CA VAL A 851 24.66 16.06 23.63
C VAL A 851 23.99 16.67 22.39
N LYS A 852 22.73 17.12 22.52
CA LYS A 852 21.92 17.57 21.38
C LYS A 852 22.15 19.04 21.06
N LEU A 853 22.72 19.32 19.89
CA LEU A 853 22.96 20.66 19.36
C LEU A 853 21.67 21.27 18.80
N VAL A 854 20.85 21.88 19.66
CA VAL A 854 19.65 22.63 19.23
C VAL A 854 20.02 23.90 18.45
N HIS A 855 21.13 24.55 18.81
CA HIS A 855 21.67 25.72 18.11
C HIS A 855 23.18 25.59 17.90
N THR A 856 23.64 25.84 16.68
CA THR A 856 25.07 25.79 16.30
C THR A 856 25.91 26.81 17.05
N LYS A 857 25.38 27.99 17.37
CA LYS A 857 26.08 29.04 18.14
C LYS A 857 26.61 28.54 19.50
N ASN A 858 25.94 27.56 20.12
CA ASN A 858 26.38 26.97 21.39
C ASN A 858 27.72 26.21 21.23
N LEU A 859 27.99 25.66 20.03
CA LEU A 859 29.24 24.97 19.70
C LEU A 859 30.43 25.96 19.72
N ASP A 860 30.25 27.15 19.17
CA ASP A 860 31.30 28.18 19.12
C ASP A 860 31.57 28.79 20.51
N VAL A 861 30.51 29.13 21.25
CA VAL A 861 30.63 29.57 22.66
C VAL A 861 31.37 28.52 23.48
N SER A 862 31.05 27.23 23.29
CA SER A 862 31.71 26.13 23.99
C SER A 862 33.17 25.92 23.57
N TYR A 863 33.47 25.97 22.27
CA TYR A 863 34.80 25.70 21.74
C TYR A 863 35.82 26.76 22.18
N VAL A 864 35.41 28.04 22.16
CA VAL A 864 36.24 29.16 22.64
C VAL A 864 36.47 29.09 24.16
N ASN A 865 35.43 28.82 24.94
CA ASN A 865 35.47 28.95 26.41
C ASN A 865 35.71 27.63 27.16
N ARG A 866 35.85 26.50 26.46
CA ARG A 866 36.06 25.15 27.04
C ARG A 866 35.03 24.75 28.11
N VAL A 867 33.78 25.16 27.94
CA VAL A 867 32.66 24.84 28.85
C VAL A 867 31.40 24.44 28.09
N TRP A 868 30.49 23.70 28.73
CA TRP A 868 29.15 23.42 28.18
C TRP A 868 28.07 23.47 29.26
N ALA A 869 26.92 24.06 28.93
CA ALA A 869 25.73 24.10 29.78
C ALA A 869 24.77 22.95 29.42
N PHE A 870 24.57 22.01 30.35
CA PHE A 870 23.75 20.81 30.09
C PHE A 870 22.28 21.04 30.46
N SER A 871 21.38 20.22 29.92
CA SER A 871 20.00 20.20 30.40
C SER A 871 19.91 19.57 31.79
N SER A 872 18.95 19.98 32.62
CA SER A 872 18.74 19.43 33.98
C SER A 872 18.51 17.91 34.00
N HIS A 873 18.07 17.31 32.89
CA HIS A 873 17.88 15.86 32.71
C HIS A 873 19.20 15.11 32.43
N THR A 874 20.13 15.76 31.73
CA THR A 874 21.42 15.16 31.34
C THR A 874 22.41 15.18 32.52
N MET A 875 22.41 16.24 33.32
CA MET A 875 23.39 16.45 34.39
C MET A 875 23.50 15.31 35.43
N PRO A 876 22.41 14.74 36.00
CA PRO A 876 22.51 13.67 36.99
C PRO A 876 23.25 12.42 36.48
N LYS A 877 23.13 12.12 35.18
CA LYS A 877 23.76 10.95 34.54
C LYS A 877 25.27 11.14 34.39
N LEU A 878 25.70 12.35 34.03
CA LEU A 878 27.12 12.72 33.97
C LEU A 878 27.76 12.67 35.37
N VAL A 879 27.08 13.23 36.38
CA VAL A 879 27.51 13.15 37.79
C VAL A 879 27.66 11.70 38.25
N GLN A 880 26.69 10.84 37.94
CA GLN A 880 26.72 9.43 38.30
C GLN A 880 27.88 8.69 37.61
N ALA A 881 28.06 8.87 36.29
CA ALA A 881 29.17 8.26 35.56
C ALA A 881 30.55 8.67 36.08
N THR A 882 30.73 9.94 36.47
CA THR A 882 31.98 10.41 37.08
C THR A 882 32.19 9.84 38.49
N ARG A 883 31.13 9.71 39.31
CA ARG A 883 31.20 9.03 40.62
C ARG A 883 31.54 7.54 40.51
N GLU A 884 31.14 6.88 39.43
CA GLU A 884 31.50 5.50 39.08
C GLU A 884 32.97 5.34 38.61
N GLY A 885 33.78 6.41 38.67
CA GLY A 885 35.18 6.42 38.24
C GLY A 885 35.35 6.24 36.74
N LYS A 886 34.34 6.58 35.93
CA LYS A 886 34.35 6.39 34.47
C LYS A 886 34.84 7.64 33.75
N THR A 887 35.62 7.46 32.70
CA THR A 887 35.93 8.56 31.77
C THR A 887 34.70 8.85 30.91
N VAL A 888 34.22 10.09 30.95
CA VAL A 888 32.99 10.53 30.27
C VAL A 888 33.34 11.32 29.01
N TYR A 889 32.93 10.78 27.85
CA TYR A 889 33.00 11.45 26.55
C TYR A 889 31.63 11.94 26.12
N LEU A 890 31.62 13.07 25.41
CA LEU A 890 30.45 13.80 24.95
C LEU A 890 30.49 13.88 23.41
N LEU A 891 29.49 13.33 22.73
CA LEU A 891 29.33 13.38 21.28
C LEU A 891 28.27 14.44 20.93
N PHE A 892 28.66 15.48 20.19
CA PHE A 892 27.78 16.62 19.92
C PHE A 892 27.00 16.42 18.62
N PHE A 893 25.74 16.01 18.72
CA PHE A 893 24.90 15.65 17.58
C PHE A 893 23.91 16.77 17.22
N ASN A 894 23.91 17.18 15.95
CA ASN A 894 22.95 18.09 15.37
C ASN A 894 21.82 17.30 14.68
N PRO A 895 20.56 17.40 15.18
CA PRO A 895 19.43 16.67 14.60
C PRO A 895 19.01 17.24 13.25
N SER A 896 19.14 18.55 13.02
CA SER A 896 18.59 19.24 11.86
C SER A 896 19.29 18.87 10.55
N ASN A 897 20.53 18.35 10.62
CA ASN A 897 21.29 17.84 9.48
C ASN A 897 21.89 16.45 9.74
N CYS A 898 21.33 15.69 10.70
CA CYS A 898 21.73 14.33 11.07
C CYS A 898 23.25 14.09 11.06
N SER A 899 24.01 14.88 11.83
CA SER A 899 25.47 14.77 11.86
C SER A 899 26.06 15.08 13.24
N ILE A 900 27.22 14.51 13.52
CA ILE A 900 28.01 14.79 14.74
C ILE A 900 29.02 15.88 14.39
N HIS A 901 29.18 16.90 15.26
CA HIS A 901 30.00 18.11 15.02
C HIS A 901 31.32 18.15 15.80
N GLY A 902 31.58 17.11 16.58
CA GLY A 902 32.81 16.90 17.33
C GLY A 902 32.58 16.05 18.58
N TYR A 903 33.65 15.84 19.34
CA TYR A 903 33.57 15.23 20.66
C TYR A 903 34.56 15.86 21.67
N ALA A 904 34.16 15.80 22.93
CA ALA A 904 34.90 16.31 24.08
C ALA A 904 34.94 15.30 25.23
N ARG A 905 35.86 15.50 26.17
CA ARG A 905 35.89 14.85 27.49
C ARG A 905 35.30 15.80 28.54
N LEU A 906 34.48 15.30 29.45
CA LEU A 906 34.05 16.07 30.63
C LEU A 906 35.22 16.18 31.62
N VAL A 907 35.58 17.40 32.03
CA VAL A 907 36.75 17.65 32.89
C VAL A 907 36.37 17.67 34.38
N SER A 908 35.22 18.27 34.70
CA SER A 908 34.68 18.30 36.06
C SER A 908 33.15 18.29 36.04
N THR A 909 32.56 17.72 37.08
CA THR A 909 31.11 17.81 37.38
C THR A 909 30.76 18.99 38.28
N GLN A 910 31.76 19.77 38.72
CA GLN A 910 31.59 21.06 39.37
C GLN A 910 31.86 22.19 38.35
N PRO A 911 31.05 23.28 38.35
CA PRO A 911 31.36 24.47 37.56
C PRO A 911 32.62 25.17 38.12
N ASP A 912 33.41 25.78 37.23
CA ASP A 912 34.54 26.60 37.64
C ASP A 912 34.04 27.94 38.23
N PRO A 913 34.36 28.28 39.49
CA PRO A 913 33.91 29.52 40.14
C PRO A 913 34.47 30.79 39.47
N ASN A 914 35.56 30.69 38.70
CA ASN A 914 36.15 31.81 37.94
C ASN A 914 35.61 31.92 36.51
N CYS A 915 34.69 31.03 36.10
CA CYS A 915 34.16 31.02 34.74
C CYS A 915 33.30 32.26 34.45
N LYS A 916 33.77 33.10 33.52
CA LYS A 916 33.05 34.30 33.06
C LYS A 916 31.78 33.97 32.24
N VAL A 917 31.65 32.74 31.75
CA VAL A 917 30.50 32.30 30.95
C VAL A 917 29.38 31.78 31.85
N LYS A 918 28.31 32.56 31.95
CA LYS A 918 27.04 32.14 32.57
C LYS A 918 26.18 31.32 31.60
N ALA A 919 25.25 30.51 32.11
CA ALA A 919 24.34 29.69 31.29
C ALA A 919 23.55 30.49 30.24
N SER A 920 23.28 31.78 30.48
CA SER A 920 22.63 32.71 29.56
C SER A 920 23.37 32.97 28.24
N HIS A 921 24.64 32.56 28.10
CA HIS A 921 25.39 32.63 26.84
C HIS A 921 25.13 31.40 25.94
N PHE A 922 24.44 30.39 26.44
CA PHE A 922 23.98 29.23 25.68
C PHE A 922 22.50 29.39 25.36
N VAL A 923 22.12 29.16 24.10
CA VAL A 923 20.72 29.23 23.67
C VAL A 923 20.03 27.91 24.05
N GLY A 924 19.11 27.97 25.01
CA GLY A 924 18.31 26.83 25.47
C GLY A 924 17.49 27.16 26.73
N GLN A 925 16.58 26.26 27.12
CA GLN A 925 15.79 26.35 28.34
C GLN A 925 16.31 25.34 29.38
N ASN A 926 16.15 25.66 30.67
CA ASN A 926 16.51 24.78 31.80
C ASN A 926 17.94 24.21 31.72
N LEU A 927 18.90 25.11 31.46
CA LEU A 927 20.32 24.81 31.39
C LEU A 927 21.01 24.97 32.76
N THR A 928 21.95 24.08 33.07
CA THR A 928 22.81 24.16 34.26
C THR A 928 23.84 25.29 34.14
N PRO A 929 24.49 25.69 35.25
CA PRO A 929 25.80 26.34 35.18
C PRO A 929 26.74 25.59 34.22
N PRO A 930 27.54 26.28 33.38
CA PRO A 930 28.45 25.61 32.46
C PRO A 930 29.55 24.84 33.20
N LEU A 931 29.79 23.60 32.77
CA LEU A 931 30.87 22.74 33.30
C LEU A 931 32.07 22.74 32.35
N PRO A 932 33.31 22.60 32.84
CA PRO A 932 34.49 22.53 32.00
C PRO A 932 34.52 21.23 31.18
N ILE A 933 34.77 21.39 29.88
CA ILE A 933 34.92 20.29 28.92
C ILE A 933 36.16 20.51 28.04
N GLU A 934 36.79 19.42 27.65
CA GLU A 934 38.00 19.41 26.84
C GLU A 934 37.65 18.91 25.44
N TRP A 935 37.60 19.81 24.47
CA TRP A 935 37.39 19.47 23.07
C TRP A 935 38.58 18.68 22.52
N ILE A 936 38.31 17.48 22.01
CA ILE A 936 39.36 16.59 21.49
C ILE A 936 39.41 16.67 19.96
N LYS A 937 38.25 16.64 19.28
CA LYS A 937 38.14 16.92 17.84
C LYS A 937 36.84 17.66 17.52
N ARG A 938 36.91 18.55 16.53
CA ARG A 938 35.79 19.30 15.92
C ARG A 938 35.77 19.01 14.41
N GLY A 939 34.59 18.96 13.80
CA GLY A 939 34.40 18.63 12.37
C GLY A 939 33.04 17.97 12.16
N THR A 940 32.59 17.76 10.91
CA THR A 940 31.25 17.20 10.64
C THR A 940 31.33 15.76 10.14
N LEU A 941 30.76 14.83 10.89
CA LEU A 941 30.61 13.41 10.52
C LEU A 941 29.14 13.08 10.31
N SER A 942 28.75 12.72 9.07
CA SER A 942 27.35 12.41 8.74
C SER A 942 26.88 11.11 9.40
N LEU A 943 25.61 11.04 9.82
CA LEU A 943 25.05 9.82 10.41
C LEU A 943 24.98 8.66 9.39
N SER A 944 24.94 8.97 8.08
CA SER A 944 25.13 8.00 6.99
C SER A 944 26.53 7.38 6.99
N SER A 945 27.59 8.17 7.19
CA SER A 945 28.96 7.66 7.36
C SER A 945 29.07 6.75 8.59
N VAL A 946 28.41 7.13 9.69
CA VAL A 946 28.35 6.32 10.93
C VAL A 946 27.60 5.00 10.68
N LYS A 947 26.42 5.04 10.05
CA LYS A 947 25.62 3.85 9.72
C LYS A 947 26.41 2.84 8.88
N ASN A 948 27.03 3.31 7.80
CA ASN A 948 27.74 2.46 6.84
C ASN A 948 28.98 1.79 7.45
N ALA A 949 29.64 2.42 8.42
CA ALA A 949 30.89 1.91 8.99
C ALA A 949 30.72 1.09 10.27
N ILE A 950 29.57 1.19 10.96
CA ILE A 950 29.32 0.49 12.23
C ILE A 950 28.38 -0.72 12.03
N ASN A 951 27.65 -0.79 10.90
CA ASN A 951 26.71 -1.88 10.59
C ASN A 951 25.65 -2.10 11.71
N THR A 952 25.21 -1.02 12.33
CA THR A 952 24.30 -1.03 13.47
C THR A 952 22.85 -1.28 13.07
N ASN A 953 22.13 -1.99 13.93
CA ASN A 953 20.67 -2.06 13.86
C ASN A 953 20.07 -0.64 13.94
N ASN A 954 19.00 -0.38 13.18
CA ASN A 954 18.37 0.96 13.16
C ASN A 954 18.01 1.48 14.57
N GLN A 955 17.66 0.60 15.51
CA GLN A 955 17.34 0.96 16.91
C GLN A 955 18.44 1.77 17.62
N ASP A 956 19.73 1.54 17.33
CA ASP A 956 20.82 2.28 17.98
C ASP A 956 21.08 3.64 17.30
N LEU A 957 20.76 3.77 16.02
CA LEU A 957 20.75 5.06 15.32
C LEU A 957 19.58 5.94 15.80
N TYR A 958 18.40 5.36 16.08
CA TYR A 958 17.30 6.09 16.72
C TYR A 958 17.69 6.69 18.07
N LYS A 959 18.51 5.99 18.89
CA LYS A 959 19.01 6.53 20.18
C LYS A 959 19.86 7.78 20.01
N ILE A 960 20.65 7.87 18.93
CA ILE A 960 21.48 9.05 18.61
C ILE A 960 20.62 10.24 18.16
N VAL A 961 19.60 9.99 17.33
CA VAL A 961 18.80 11.07 16.71
C VAL A 961 17.86 11.77 17.70
N TYR A 962 17.25 11.03 18.62
CA TYR A 962 16.10 11.55 19.38
C TYR A 962 16.48 12.15 20.75
N ASN A 963 17.34 11.51 21.54
CA ASN A 963 17.47 11.80 22.98
C ASN A 963 18.73 12.59 23.38
N ASP A 964 18.56 13.73 24.08
CA ASP A 964 19.65 14.41 24.79
C ASP A 964 20.02 13.66 26.08
N GLY A 965 21.32 13.60 26.41
CA GLY A 965 21.82 12.90 27.60
C GLY A 965 21.58 11.40 27.58
N GLN A 966 21.61 10.79 26.39
CA GLN A 966 21.53 9.35 26.21
C GLN A 966 22.92 8.71 26.33
N GLU A 967 23.07 7.74 27.22
CA GLU A 967 24.28 6.89 27.28
C GLU A 967 24.25 5.92 26.06
N LEU A 968 25.37 5.84 25.33
CA LEU A 968 25.60 4.84 24.28
C LEU A 968 26.35 3.63 24.83
N GLN A 969 26.16 2.47 24.20
CA GLN A 969 27.03 1.32 24.44
C GLN A 969 28.48 1.66 24.08
N THR A 970 29.43 1.32 24.96
CA THR A 970 30.85 1.70 24.82
C THR A 970 31.45 1.30 23.47
N MET A 971 31.10 0.11 22.96
CA MET A 971 31.51 -0.37 21.63
C MET A 971 31.15 0.61 20.50
N ILE A 972 29.93 1.16 20.50
CA ILE A 972 29.45 2.11 19.47
C ILE A 972 30.21 3.44 19.61
N GLY A 973 30.41 3.92 20.83
CA GLY A 973 31.19 5.13 21.09
C GLY A 973 32.66 5.00 20.65
N ASP A 974 33.30 3.86 20.94
CA ASP A 974 34.65 3.53 20.49
C ASP A 974 34.74 3.43 18.96
N GLN A 975 33.70 2.91 18.29
CA GLN A 975 33.64 2.85 16.82
C GLN A 975 33.44 4.24 16.19
N ILE A 976 32.59 5.11 16.77
CA ILE A 976 32.46 6.52 16.35
C ILE A 976 33.79 7.27 16.54
N LYS A 977 34.47 7.05 17.67
CA LYS A 977 35.80 7.61 17.94
C LYS A 977 36.83 7.13 16.92
N LYS A 978 36.92 5.82 16.66
CA LYS A 978 37.80 5.23 15.64
C LYS A 978 37.56 5.77 14.23
N LEU A 979 36.32 6.15 13.88
CA LEU A 979 36.04 6.82 12.60
C LEU A 979 36.63 8.23 12.52
N TRP A 980 36.65 8.95 13.64
CA TRP A 980 37.30 10.25 13.78
C TRP A 980 38.83 10.18 13.87
N ASP A 981 39.37 9.01 14.19
CA ASP A 981 40.81 8.74 14.27
C ASP A 981 41.41 8.25 12.95
N LYS A 982 40.60 8.01 11.90
CA LYS A 982 41.10 7.73 10.54
C LYS A 982 41.61 9.01 9.85
N PRO A 983 42.86 9.06 9.34
CA PRO A 983 43.27 10.10 8.42
C PRO A 983 42.46 10.00 7.12
N GLY A 984 42.03 11.14 6.57
CA GLY A 984 41.18 11.21 5.37
C GLY A 984 39.67 11.22 5.61
N GLY A 985 39.19 11.17 6.87
CA GLY A 985 37.76 11.23 7.19
C GLY A 985 37.07 12.61 7.02
N ALA A 986 37.82 13.65 6.65
CA ALA A 986 37.29 14.99 6.43
C ALA A 986 36.86 15.17 4.96
N GLY A 987 35.56 15.36 4.72
CA GLY A 987 35.03 15.66 3.39
C GLY A 987 35.62 16.95 2.81
N ASN A 988 36.00 16.89 1.54
CA ASN A 988 36.70 17.94 0.80
C ASN A 988 36.02 19.32 0.93
N THR A 989 36.71 20.30 1.51
CA THR A 989 36.26 21.70 1.59
C THR A 989 37.09 22.57 0.64
N GLY A 990 36.54 22.82 -0.56
CA GLY A 990 37.14 23.72 -1.55
C GLY A 990 37.16 25.18 -1.08
N ASN A 991 38.24 25.88 -1.39
CA ASN A 991 38.56 27.23 -0.90
C ASN A 991 37.46 28.29 -1.09
N GLY A 992 37.12 28.97 0.01
CA GLY A 992 37.64 30.32 0.26
C GLY A 992 37.21 31.47 -0.67
N GLY A 993 36.21 32.24 -0.21
CA GLY A 993 35.99 33.65 -0.58
C GLY A 993 36.02 34.53 0.69
N ALA A 994 36.61 35.73 0.61
CA ALA A 994 37.00 36.50 1.80
C ALA A 994 35.90 37.40 2.41
N SER A 995 36.12 37.80 3.66
CA SER A 995 35.25 38.69 4.44
C SER A 995 35.37 40.16 4.03
N THR A 996 34.29 40.93 4.21
CA THR A 996 34.42 42.36 4.57
C THR A 996 33.22 42.81 5.41
N TYR A 997 33.48 43.61 6.44
CA TYR A 997 32.46 44.28 7.26
C TYR A 997 31.98 45.57 6.58
N TYR A 998 30.77 46.04 6.89
CA TYR A 998 30.55 47.47 7.17
C TYR A 998 29.40 47.69 8.17
N HIS A 999 29.43 48.85 8.84
CA HIS A 999 28.47 49.26 9.87
C HIS A 999 27.21 49.92 9.31
N GLY A 1000 26.11 49.79 10.06
CA GLY A 1000 25.41 50.98 10.58
C GLY A 1000 24.09 51.37 9.92
N GLY A 1001 23.43 52.34 10.56
CA GLY A 1001 22.20 52.98 10.06
C GLY A 1001 20.91 52.36 10.59
N GLY A 1002 20.14 53.14 11.34
CA GLY A 1002 18.71 52.90 11.58
C GLY A 1002 17.89 54.06 11.01
N GLY A 1003 16.59 53.87 10.83
CA GLY A 1003 15.66 54.92 10.37
C GLY A 1003 14.22 54.41 10.50
N GLY A 1004 13.37 55.15 11.22
CA GLY A 1004 12.03 54.70 11.58
C GLY A 1004 10.89 55.45 10.87
N GLY A 1005 9.66 55.01 11.13
CA GLY A 1005 8.41 55.65 10.68
C GLY A 1005 7.93 55.15 9.30
N TYR A 1006 6.64 55.17 8.99
CA TYR A 1006 5.51 55.82 9.67
C TYR A 1006 4.20 55.01 9.58
N TYR A 1007 3.26 55.32 10.49
CA TYR A 1007 1.85 54.91 10.40
C TYR A 1007 1.10 55.66 9.29
N ARG A 1008 0.09 55.02 8.68
CA ARG A 1008 -1.26 55.63 8.61
C ARG A 1008 -2.40 54.62 8.39
N ASN A 1009 -3.47 54.80 9.16
CA ASN A 1009 -4.79 54.20 8.95
C ASN A 1009 -5.60 55.00 7.94
N SER A 1010 -6.55 54.35 7.26
CA SER A 1010 -7.88 54.94 7.01
C SER A 1010 -8.93 53.93 6.50
N GLY A 1011 -10.11 53.89 7.12
CA GLY A 1011 -11.27 54.34 6.34
C GLY A 1011 -12.43 53.41 5.99
N SER A 1012 -12.92 52.58 6.92
CA SER A 1012 -14.38 52.33 7.09
C SER A 1012 -15.19 51.52 6.01
N PRO A 1013 -16.44 51.08 6.31
CA PRO A 1013 -17.17 50.10 5.50
C PRO A 1013 -18.48 50.63 4.86
N GLY A 1014 -19.05 49.86 3.91
CA GLY A 1014 -20.39 50.08 3.34
C GLY A 1014 -21.01 48.77 2.84
N GLY A 1015 -22.26 48.48 3.20
CA GLY A 1015 -22.89 47.17 2.97
C GLY A 1015 -24.00 47.14 1.91
N TRP A 1016 -24.54 45.93 1.72
CA TRP A 1016 -25.84 45.59 1.11
C TRP A 1016 -26.09 45.88 -0.38
N LEU A 1017 -26.24 44.80 -1.16
CA LEU A 1017 -27.54 44.53 -1.81
C LEU A 1017 -27.77 43.01 -1.99
N MET A 1018 -29.01 42.55 -1.80
CA MET A 1018 -29.44 41.20 -2.21
C MET A 1018 -30.25 41.28 -3.51
N ILE A 1019 -29.96 40.40 -4.46
CA ILE A 1019 -30.95 39.94 -5.44
C ILE A 1019 -30.91 38.41 -5.49
N ARG A 1020 -32.07 37.78 -5.26
CA ARG A 1020 -32.24 36.33 -5.42
C ARG A 1020 -32.46 36.00 -6.89
N ARG A 1021 -31.87 34.90 -7.37
CA ARG A 1021 -32.50 34.03 -8.37
C ARG A 1021 -32.50 32.59 -7.86
N ARG A 1022 -33.70 32.00 -7.77
CA ARG A 1022 -33.86 30.55 -7.78
C ARG A 1022 -33.70 30.09 -9.22
N ILE A 1023 -33.06 28.95 -9.44
CA ILE A 1023 -33.26 28.12 -10.62
C ILE A 1023 -33.74 26.77 -10.08
N TYR A 1024 -34.87 26.29 -10.62
CA TYR A 1024 -35.30 24.91 -10.44
C TYR A 1024 -34.59 24.06 -11.50
N ILE A 1025 -34.08 22.90 -11.11
CA ILE A 1025 -33.91 21.76 -12.01
C ILE A 1025 -34.56 20.57 -11.33
N SER A 1026 -35.46 19.91 -12.06
CA SER A 1026 -36.19 18.72 -11.66
C SER A 1026 -35.62 17.49 -12.36
N ASP A 1027 -35.80 16.33 -11.71
CA ASP A 1027 -35.80 14.98 -12.28
C ASP A 1027 -34.66 14.53 -13.21
N LEU A 1028 -33.88 13.56 -12.70
CA LEU A 1028 -33.29 12.49 -13.52
C LEU A 1028 -33.66 11.15 -12.90
N ARG A 1029 -34.64 10.45 -13.49
CA ARG A 1029 -34.88 9.02 -13.26
C ARG A 1029 -34.26 8.23 -14.41
N ASN A 1030 -33.40 7.26 -14.07
CA ASN A 1030 -33.49 5.86 -14.53
C ASN A 1030 -32.13 5.14 -14.40
N CYS A 1031 -32.04 4.26 -13.41
CA CYS A 1031 -31.16 3.09 -13.41
C CYS A 1031 -31.94 1.96 -12.75
N VAL A 1032 -31.97 0.77 -13.36
CA VAL A 1032 -32.83 -0.33 -12.89
C VAL A 1032 -32.25 -0.95 -11.63
N VAL A 1033 -32.71 -0.48 -10.47
CA VAL A 1033 -32.50 -1.14 -9.18
C VAL A 1033 -33.62 -2.15 -9.00
N ARG A 1034 -33.30 -3.45 -9.01
CA ARG A 1034 -34.19 -4.46 -8.44
C ARG A 1034 -34.17 -4.31 -6.92
N GLU A 1035 -35.29 -3.91 -6.34
CA GLU A 1035 -35.45 -3.88 -4.90
C GLU A 1035 -35.33 -5.30 -4.33
N VAL A 1036 -34.71 -5.42 -3.15
CA VAL A 1036 -34.58 -6.71 -2.45
C VAL A 1036 -34.92 -6.50 -0.99
N VAL A 1037 -36.16 -6.84 -0.67
CA VAL A 1037 -36.81 -6.79 0.65
C VAL A 1037 -36.05 -7.65 1.68
N PHE A 1038 -36.14 -7.27 2.96
CA PHE A 1038 -35.71 -8.07 4.10
C PHE A 1038 -36.68 -7.86 5.27
N TYR A 1039 -36.92 -8.90 6.07
CA TYR A 1039 -37.69 -8.82 7.31
C TYR A 1039 -36.78 -8.81 8.55
N MET A 1040 -37.00 -7.85 9.45
CA MET A 1040 -36.50 -7.94 10.83
C MET A 1040 -37.39 -8.89 11.66
N PRO A 1041 -36.84 -9.94 12.30
CA PRO A 1041 -37.62 -10.80 13.18
C PRO A 1041 -38.07 -10.06 14.45
N ALA A 1042 -39.37 -10.03 14.71
CA ALA A 1042 -40.02 -9.22 15.76
C ALA A 1042 -39.74 -9.73 17.20
N THR A 1043 -38.58 -9.38 17.75
CA THR A 1043 -38.19 -9.80 19.11
C THR A 1043 -38.88 -8.96 20.20
N ARG A 1044 -39.97 -9.49 20.78
CA ARG A 1044 -40.73 -8.89 21.90
C ARG A 1044 -39.90 -8.48 23.14
N LEU A 1045 -38.64 -8.93 23.25
CA LEU A 1045 -37.72 -8.55 24.32
C LEU A 1045 -37.14 -7.12 24.16
N PHE A 1046 -36.96 -6.61 22.95
CA PHE A 1046 -36.33 -5.29 22.71
C PHE A 1046 -37.10 -4.14 23.36
N LYS A 1047 -38.44 -4.23 23.39
CA LYS A 1047 -39.34 -3.21 23.96
C LYS A 1047 -39.19 -3.03 25.49
N LYS A 1048 -38.63 -3.99 26.23
CA LYS A 1048 -38.54 -3.92 27.70
C LYS A 1048 -37.36 -3.11 28.27
N HIS A 1049 -36.27 -2.93 27.52
CA HIS A 1049 -35.09 -2.19 28.02
C HIS A 1049 -34.95 -0.76 27.49
N ILE A 1050 -35.69 -0.38 26.46
CA ILE A 1050 -35.63 0.98 25.88
C ILE A 1050 -36.61 1.94 26.56
N PHE A 1051 -37.67 1.45 27.21
CA PHE A 1051 -38.69 2.25 27.91
C PHE A 1051 -38.21 2.98 29.20
N PHE A 1052 -36.90 3.03 29.43
CA PHE A 1052 -36.23 3.74 30.54
C PHE A 1052 -35.03 4.60 30.06
N MET A 1053 -34.98 4.96 28.77
CA MET A 1053 -34.02 5.93 28.19
C MET A 1053 -34.53 7.38 28.18
#